data_AF-A0A1I4F6C6-F1
#
_entry.id   AF-A0A1I4F6C6-F1
#
_cell.length_a   1.000
_cell.length_b   1.000
_cell.length_c   1.000
_cell.angle_alpha   90.00
_cell.angle_beta   90.00
_cell.angle_gamma   90.00
#
_symmetry.space_group_name_H-M   'P 1'
#
loop_
_entity.id
_entity.type
_entity.pdbx_description
1 polymer ?
#
loop_
_entity_poly.entity_id
_entity_poly.type
_entity_poly.pdbx_seq_one_letter_code
_entity_poly.pdbx_strand_id
1 'polypeptide(L)'
;MKSIRKHLILILFLILSAVIGGYAVTAKYKFTNDSRKSVKINEVCTSNLASCFDENGKHPDWIELYNTSNEDVDLSGWYLSNAQKKLDKWRFPDGTTISANGFLVVYADGTEEQKEDPDAGFSLTSLIMTGRASEIPSNGLHTTFKLSANDENLFLSANDKSLIDSVEVPQLKYDTSWGRVKDGVESFSRLTPTAGNSNDDADKVVYATLAKPVFSKESGFYEEPFKLKISSEEDAEIHYTLDGSVPTKDSPLYDGEIEINDSSSNENIYSALQKVSVDLLDYVHYIFSIPDKKIDKCTVVRAAAFFDDGEISETSTASYFVGFDKKKGYDGIGVISLVSDPDDLFSDEKGIYVIGDKGKDDFKKRLSASEDAVKYIEDNPSTPTDGTVSICGIKMDEYIESNYIQAGSEWEREAYASIFDSSHELISEENLGIRVKGHRTRNFPKKSLNLYARKIYGDGSFKANLLGMNESAVSLFSGGQDELTIAKDAIIAELTADLNFTSLRFSKPYYVFLDGEFWGVYRISSKVDKDYIQELYGVDDDEVIIAKNKLLNKGSTGDEEIYGSLKNFINHADFTTGTDYERFQEMVDLDSLIDYYAARLYVDEGMDWPNLNTSLWRTRESDGEGYGDGRWRWINFDNNSNISYDSVSTNTLDIILNGSKHFKRDEMMYKLMQNKDFCKRFYERFLVIANETYDPERCIEVIDKYAAETRKYMNKDYERFYGTRYDSESFENDIESMKKYFMERSKYIIPCVKEACGQ
;
A
#
# COMPACT_ATOMS: atom_id res chain seq x y z
N MET A 1 27.43 -78.10 -53.26
CA MET A 1 26.91 -76.74 -53.55
C MET A 1 25.61 -76.37 -52.80
N LYS A 2 24.58 -77.23 -52.69
CA LYS A 2 23.33 -76.88 -51.97
C LYS A 2 23.47 -76.63 -50.45
N SER A 3 24.39 -77.32 -49.76
CA SER A 3 24.59 -77.16 -48.30
C SER A 3 25.27 -75.83 -47.95
N ILE A 4 26.30 -75.44 -48.71
CA ILE A 4 27.03 -74.17 -48.51
C ILE A 4 26.13 -72.96 -48.77
N ARG A 5 25.25 -73.02 -49.78
CA ARG A 5 24.28 -71.95 -50.07
C ARG A 5 23.26 -71.75 -48.93
N LYS A 6 22.80 -72.83 -48.29
CA LYS A 6 21.89 -72.75 -47.14
C LYS A 6 22.59 -72.16 -45.90
N HIS A 7 23.84 -72.56 -45.64
CA HIS A 7 24.62 -71.98 -44.54
C HIS A 7 24.93 -70.50 -44.77
N LEU A 8 25.29 -70.10 -46.00
CA LEU A 8 25.55 -68.69 -46.30
C LEU A 8 24.29 -67.83 -46.15
N ILE A 9 23.13 -68.32 -46.60
CA ILE A 9 21.84 -67.62 -46.46
C ILE A 9 21.47 -67.51 -44.98
N LEU A 10 21.67 -68.55 -44.18
CA LEU A 10 21.37 -68.51 -42.74
C LEU A 10 22.28 -67.53 -41.99
N ILE A 11 23.57 -67.49 -42.33
CA ILE A 11 24.53 -66.54 -41.75
C ILE A 11 24.20 -65.10 -42.17
N LEU A 12 23.88 -64.85 -43.44
CA LEU A 12 23.43 -63.54 -43.91
C LEU A 12 22.12 -63.10 -43.23
N PHE A 13 21.19 -64.02 -43.00
CA PHE A 13 19.94 -63.73 -42.31
C PHE A 13 20.18 -63.40 -40.83
N LEU A 14 21.06 -64.13 -40.15
CA LEU A 14 21.44 -63.85 -38.76
C LEU A 14 22.18 -62.51 -38.61
N ILE A 15 23.09 -62.18 -39.53
CA ILE A 15 23.79 -60.89 -39.55
C ILE A 15 22.80 -59.76 -39.82
N LEU A 16 21.90 -59.90 -40.80
CA LEU A 16 20.89 -58.88 -41.10
C LEU A 16 19.92 -58.69 -39.93
N SER A 17 19.54 -59.78 -39.24
CA SER A 17 18.69 -59.73 -38.04
C SER A 17 19.39 -59.04 -36.86
N ALA A 18 20.69 -59.28 -36.68
CA ALA A 18 21.48 -58.63 -35.65
C ALA A 18 21.71 -57.13 -35.95
N VAL A 19 21.90 -56.76 -37.22
CA VAL A 19 22.03 -55.36 -37.65
C VAL A 19 20.70 -54.62 -37.51
N ILE A 20 19.57 -55.23 -37.91
CA ILE A 20 18.23 -54.64 -37.74
C ILE A 20 17.85 -54.54 -36.26
N GLY A 21 18.15 -55.57 -35.46
CA GLY A 21 17.95 -55.55 -34.00
C GLY A 21 18.82 -54.51 -33.30
N GLY A 22 20.08 -54.38 -33.71
CA GLY A 22 21.01 -53.36 -33.23
C GLY A 22 20.53 -51.93 -33.57
N TYR A 23 20.08 -51.71 -34.81
CA TYR A 23 19.48 -50.43 -35.24
C TYR A 23 18.17 -50.13 -34.52
N ALA A 24 17.31 -51.14 -34.30
CA ALA A 24 16.05 -50.96 -33.58
C ALA A 24 16.29 -50.65 -32.09
N VAL A 25 17.29 -51.25 -31.44
CA VAL A 25 17.64 -50.97 -30.04
C VAL A 25 18.31 -49.60 -29.90
N THR A 26 19.22 -49.21 -30.80
CA THR A 26 19.80 -47.85 -30.79
C THR A 26 18.79 -46.77 -31.19
N ALA A 27 17.84 -47.07 -32.08
CA ALA A 27 16.73 -46.17 -32.37
C ALA A 27 15.75 -46.04 -31.20
N LYS A 28 15.47 -47.13 -30.46
CA LYS A 28 14.61 -47.11 -29.27
C LYS A 28 15.27 -46.37 -28.09
N TYR A 29 16.59 -46.50 -27.91
CA TYR A 29 17.36 -45.77 -26.90
C TYR A 29 17.52 -44.27 -27.23
N LYS A 30 17.58 -43.90 -28.52
CA LYS A 30 17.56 -42.49 -28.97
C LYS A 30 16.17 -41.85 -28.95
N PHE A 31 15.09 -42.63 -28.88
CA PHE A 31 13.71 -42.12 -28.87
C PHE A 31 13.10 -41.93 -27.47
N THR A 32 13.82 -42.26 -26.38
CA THR A 32 13.28 -42.19 -25.01
C THR A 32 13.93 -41.17 -24.08
N ASN A 33 14.99 -40.47 -24.49
CA ASN A 33 15.57 -39.37 -23.71
C ASN A 33 15.69 -38.14 -24.60
N ASP A 34 14.56 -37.51 -24.87
CA ASP A 34 14.55 -36.15 -25.35
C ASP A 34 14.93 -35.26 -24.17
N SER A 35 16.17 -34.78 -24.12
CA SER A 35 16.65 -33.90 -23.05
C SER A 35 15.81 -32.63 -22.92
N ARG A 36 15.03 -32.26 -23.95
CA ARG A 36 14.08 -31.15 -23.89
C ARG A 36 12.95 -31.40 -22.88
N LYS A 37 12.61 -32.68 -22.60
CA LYS A 37 11.60 -33.04 -21.60
C LYS A 37 12.07 -32.93 -20.14
N SER A 38 13.34 -32.58 -19.90
CA SER A 38 13.79 -32.29 -18.54
C SER A 38 13.35 -30.91 -18.06
N VAL A 39 12.91 -30.02 -18.95
CA VAL A 39 12.37 -28.72 -18.56
C VAL A 39 10.87 -28.86 -18.32
N LYS A 40 10.45 -28.49 -17.13
CA LYS A 40 9.06 -28.58 -16.67
C LYS A 40 8.58 -27.20 -16.26
N ILE A 41 7.30 -26.91 -16.49
CA ILE A 41 6.61 -25.82 -15.79
C ILE A 41 6.49 -26.27 -14.34
N ASN A 42 7.21 -25.62 -13.44
CA ASN A 42 7.37 -26.06 -12.06
C ASN A 42 6.32 -25.42 -11.15
N GLU A 43 6.09 -24.13 -11.34
CA GLU A 43 5.25 -23.33 -10.46
C GLU A 43 4.68 -22.13 -11.23
N VAL A 44 3.43 -21.74 -10.93
CA VAL A 44 2.77 -20.61 -11.57
C VAL A 44 1.99 -19.80 -10.54
N CYS A 45 2.15 -18.48 -10.53
CA CYS A 45 1.38 -17.55 -9.70
C CYS A 45 0.61 -16.58 -10.61
N THR A 46 -0.72 -16.59 -10.52
CA THR A 46 -1.64 -15.81 -11.39
C THR A 46 -2.23 -14.58 -10.70
N SER A 47 -1.78 -14.29 -9.48
CA SER A 47 -2.16 -13.09 -8.73
C SER A 47 -1.05 -12.77 -7.72
N ASN A 48 0.04 -12.19 -8.19
CA ASN A 48 1.18 -11.86 -7.33
C ASN A 48 0.95 -10.52 -6.62
N LEU A 49 0.85 -10.53 -5.30
CA LEU A 49 0.76 -9.32 -4.49
C LEU A 49 2.13 -8.99 -3.86
N ALA A 50 2.86 -10.00 -3.40
CA ALA A 50 4.10 -9.86 -2.65
C ALA A 50 5.12 -10.99 -2.88
N SER A 51 4.70 -12.09 -3.50
CA SER A 51 5.48 -13.33 -3.53
C SER A 51 6.83 -13.23 -4.23
N CYS A 52 6.91 -12.49 -5.34
CA CYS A 52 8.17 -12.16 -6.01
C CYS A 52 8.05 -10.80 -6.70
N PHE A 53 9.18 -10.19 -7.09
CA PHE A 53 9.17 -8.92 -7.80
C PHE A 53 10.11 -8.93 -9.01
N ASP A 54 9.81 -8.11 -10.02
CA ASP A 54 10.65 -7.89 -11.20
C ASP A 54 11.82 -6.92 -10.93
N GLU A 55 12.64 -6.64 -11.93
CA GLU A 55 13.74 -5.67 -11.86
C GLU A 55 13.29 -4.21 -11.60
N ASN A 56 12.00 -3.92 -11.64
CA ASN A 56 11.44 -2.60 -11.33
C ASN A 56 10.74 -2.60 -9.96
N GLY A 57 10.78 -3.71 -9.22
CA GLY A 57 10.07 -3.87 -7.94
C GLY A 57 8.56 -4.05 -8.09
N LYS A 58 8.07 -4.44 -9.27
CA LYS A 58 6.65 -4.77 -9.51
C LYS A 58 6.39 -6.21 -9.17
N HIS A 59 5.13 -6.54 -8.88
CA HIS A 59 4.66 -7.89 -8.58
C HIS A 59 3.81 -8.47 -9.71
N PRO A 60 4.36 -8.73 -10.91
CA PRO A 60 3.60 -9.36 -11.97
C PRO A 60 3.34 -10.83 -11.67
N ASP A 61 2.31 -11.38 -12.27
CA ASP A 61 2.14 -12.83 -12.38
C ASP A 61 3.41 -13.46 -12.93
N TRP A 62 3.69 -14.71 -12.56
CA TRP A 62 4.93 -15.34 -12.95
C TRP A 62 4.80 -16.83 -13.16
N ILE A 63 5.73 -17.35 -13.97
CA ILE A 63 5.86 -18.72 -14.38
C ILE A 63 7.29 -19.15 -14.05
N GLU A 64 7.45 -20.23 -13.29
CA GLU A 64 8.74 -20.84 -13.06
C GLU A 64 8.91 -22.10 -13.89
N LEU A 65 10.07 -22.21 -14.52
CA LEU A 65 10.56 -23.42 -15.16
C LEU A 65 11.65 -24.08 -14.32
N TYR A 66 11.63 -25.41 -14.23
CA TYR A 66 12.67 -26.20 -13.57
C TYR A 66 13.31 -27.18 -14.55
N ASN A 67 14.64 -27.28 -14.50
CA ASN A 67 15.40 -28.26 -15.28
C ASN A 67 15.75 -29.50 -14.43
N THR A 68 15.04 -30.60 -14.62
CA THR A 68 15.23 -31.86 -13.88
C THR A 68 16.51 -32.64 -14.26
N SER A 69 17.35 -32.09 -15.13
CA SER A 69 18.57 -32.76 -15.59
C SER A 69 19.81 -32.21 -14.89
N ASN A 70 20.88 -33.02 -14.89
CA ASN A 70 22.18 -32.64 -14.36
C ASN A 70 23.06 -31.88 -15.37
N GLU A 71 22.46 -31.35 -16.45
CA GLU A 71 23.13 -30.59 -17.50
C GLU A 71 22.36 -29.30 -17.78
N ASP A 72 23.04 -28.26 -18.25
CA ASP A 72 22.39 -27.00 -18.62
C ASP A 72 21.52 -27.19 -19.88
N VAL A 73 20.35 -26.53 -19.91
CA VAL A 73 19.42 -26.59 -21.05
C VAL A 73 19.24 -25.21 -21.68
N ASP A 74 19.56 -25.12 -22.96
CA ASP A 74 19.35 -23.93 -23.80
C ASP A 74 17.89 -23.83 -24.28
N LEU A 75 17.23 -22.74 -23.91
CA LEU A 75 15.85 -22.41 -24.27
C LEU A 75 15.76 -21.45 -25.46
N SER A 76 16.87 -21.12 -26.12
CA SER A 76 16.89 -20.20 -27.26
C SER A 76 15.83 -20.56 -28.30
N GLY A 77 14.86 -19.65 -28.46
CA GLY A 77 13.77 -19.79 -29.40
C GLY A 77 12.66 -20.78 -29.06
N TRP A 78 12.63 -21.31 -27.83
CA TRP A 78 11.46 -21.98 -27.29
C TRP A 78 10.31 -20.98 -27.08
N TYR A 79 9.14 -21.47 -26.68
CA TYR A 79 7.94 -20.66 -26.54
C TYR A 79 7.16 -20.94 -25.26
N LEU A 80 6.60 -19.87 -24.67
CA LEU A 80 5.49 -19.92 -23.73
C LEU A 80 4.20 -19.44 -24.40
N SER A 81 3.08 -20.02 -23.99
CA SER A 81 1.76 -19.60 -24.44
C SER A 81 0.69 -19.95 -23.44
N ASN A 82 -0.31 -19.06 -23.30
CA ASN A 82 -1.58 -19.36 -22.64
C ASN A 82 -2.74 -19.62 -23.62
N ALA A 83 -2.45 -20.04 -24.85
CA ALA A 83 -3.46 -20.34 -25.86
C ALA A 83 -3.19 -21.68 -26.54
N GLN A 84 -4.06 -22.67 -26.31
CA GLN A 84 -3.93 -24.02 -26.86
C GLN A 84 -3.81 -24.06 -28.40
N LYS A 85 -4.42 -23.10 -29.09
CA LYS A 85 -4.41 -23.02 -30.57
C LYS A 85 -3.22 -22.23 -31.14
N LYS A 86 -2.39 -21.62 -30.29
CA LYS A 86 -1.23 -20.80 -30.67
C LYS A 86 -0.10 -21.02 -29.67
N LEU A 87 0.68 -22.10 -29.82
CA LEU A 87 1.75 -22.46 -28.88
C LEU A 87 3.00 -21.57 -28.96
N ASP A 88 3.05 -20.64 -29.91
CA ASP A 88 4.16 -19.75 -30.21
C ASP A 88 3.85 -18.27 -29.89
N LYS A 89 3.16 -17.99 -28.77
CA LYS A 89 2.78 -16.62 -28.37
C LYS A 89 3.97 -15.77 -27.96
N TRP A 90 4.82 -16.28 -27.07
CA TRP A 90 6.02 -15.57 -26.60
C TRP A 90 7.23 -16.45 -26.79
N ARG A 91 8.29 -15.92 -27.42
CA ARG A 91 9.52 -16.65 -27.75
C ARG A 91 10.61 -16.28 -26.74
N PHE A 92 11.28 -17.27 -26.17
CA PHE A 92 12.46 -17.05 -25.35
C PHE A 92 13.57 -16.35 -26.18
N PRO A 93 14.23 -15.32 -25.62
CA PRO A 93 15.39 -14.69 -26.24
C PRO A 93 16.51 -15.69 -26.54
N ASP A 94 17.33 -15.38 -27.54
CA ASP A 94 18.51 -16.20 -27.82
C ASP A 94 19.53 -16.03 -26.68
N GLY A 95 20.10 -17.14 -26.21
CA GLY A 95 21.02 -17.21 -25.07
C GLY A 95 20.36 -17.54 -23.73
N THR A 96 19.02 -17.63 -23.65
CA THR A 96 18.34 -18.06 -22.41
C THR A 96 18.69 -19.51 -22.08
N THR A 97 19.26 -19.75 -20.90
CA THR A 97 19.68 -21.07 -20.42
C THR A 97 19.19 -21.31 -19.00
N ILE A 98 18.77 -22.53 -18.69
CA ILE A 98 18.52 -22.98 -17.31
C ILE A 98 19.64 -23.93 -16.90
N SER A 99 20.34 -23.63 -15.81
CA SER A 99 21.41 -24.48 -15.29
C SER A 99 20.89 -25.88 -14.89
N ALA A 100 21.78 -26.85 -14.79
CA ALA A 100 21.49 -28.16 -14.20
C ALA A 100 20.78 -28.04 -12.83
N ASN A 101 19.61 -28.67 -12.67
CA ASN A 101 18.77 -28.55 -11.47
C ASN A 101 18.42 -27.10 -11.07
N GLY A 102 18.47 -26.17 -12.03
CA GLY A 102 18.18 -24.76 -11.83
C GLY A 102 16.74 -24.38 -12.14
N PHE A 103 16.36 -23.20 -11.68
CA PHE A 103 15.05 -22.58 -11.86
C PHE A 103 15.17 -21.35 -12.76
N LEU A 104 14.10 -21.03 -13.50
CA LEU A 104 13.99 -19.81 -14.29
C LEU A 104 12.59 -19.22 -14.12
N VAL A 105 12.52 -18.02 -13.55
CA VAL A 105 11.28 -17.26 -13.42
C VAL A 105 11.08 -16.38 -14.66
N VAL A 106 9.85 -16.37 -15.17
CA VAL A 106 9.39 -15.55 -16.30
C VAL A 106 8.12 -14.82 -15.86
N TYR A 107 8.13 -13.49 -15.94
CA TYR A 107 7.01 -12.64 -15.57
C TYR A 107 5.97 -12.56 -16.70
N ALA A 108 4.70 -12.70 -16.37
CA ALA A 108 3.57 -12.72 -17.29
C ALA A 108 2.69 -11.48 -17.12
N ASP A 109 3.23 -10.32 -17.49
CA ASP A 109 2.63 -9.01 -17.25
C ASP A 109 2.03 -8.35 -18.51
N GLY A 110 2.04 -9.04 -19.64
CA GLY A 110 1.47 -8.54 -20.88
C GLY A 110 2.24 -7.37 -21.48
N THR A 111 3.49 -7.17 -21.08
CA THR A 111 4.29 -6.07 -21.61
C THR A 111 4.83 -6.41 -22.99
N GLU A 112 4.55 -5.54 -23.97
CA GLU A 112 5.28 -5.53 -25.26
C GLU A 112 6.54 -4.64 -25.17
N GLU A 113 7.17 -4.57 -24.00
CA GLU A 113 7.89 -3.43 -23.40
C GLU A 113 6.99 -2.61 -22.44
N GLN A 114 7.52 -2.47 -21.23
CA GLN A 114 7.16 -1.63 -20.08
C GLN A 114 5.73 -1.05 -20.01
N LYS A 115 4.90 -1.65 -19.16
CA LYS A 115 3.85 -0.93 -18.41
C LYS A 115 4.04 -1.17 -16.92
N GLU A 116 4.05 -0.08 -16.17
CA GLU A 116 4.22 -0.09 -14.71
C GLU A 116 2.89 -0.15 -13.97
N ASP A 117 2.94 -0.77 -12.80
CA ASP A 117 1.84 -0.85 -11.87
C ASP A 117 1.51 0.55 -11.29
N PRO A 118 0.27 1.04 -11.43
CA PRO A 118 -0.21 2.26 -10.77
C PRO A 118 -0.31 2.13 -9.24
N ASP A 119 0.11 0.99 -8.66
CA ASP A 119 0.43 0.51 -7.31
C ASP A 119 1.69 0.96 -6.55
N ALA A 120 2.81 0.92 -7.26
CA ALA A 120 4.18 0.97 -6.74
C ALA A 120 4.60 2.41 -6.36
N GLY A 121 4.01 2.91 -5.28
CA GLY A 121 4.22 4.29 -4.83
C GLY A 121 5.64 4.44 -4.33
N PHE A 122 6.43 5.21 -5.07
CA PHE A 122 7.68 5.85 -4.68
C PHE A 122 8.06 5.65 -3.20
N SER A 123 9.01 4.76 -2.93
CA SER A 123 9.58 4.65 -1.59
C SER A 123 10.61 5.75 -1.37
N LEU A 124 10.33 6.67 -0.44
CA LEU A 124 11.23 7.73 0.01
C LEU A 124 12.54 7.20 0.63
N THR A 125 12.68 5.88 0.85
CA THR A 125 13.93 5.25 1.30
C THR A 125 15.11 5.52 0.35
N SER A 126 14.86 5.82 -0.93
CA SER A 126 15.95 6.10 -1.88
C SER A 126 16.41 7.56 -1.92
N LEU A 127 15.55 8.55 -1.59
CA LEU A 127 15.88 9.95 -1.87
C LEU A 127 16.32 10.78 -0.65
N ILE A 128 15.99 10.39 0.58
CA ILE A 128 16.30 11.23 1.76
C ILE A 128 17.33 10.64 2.72
N MET A 129 17.66 9.33 2.70
CA MET A 129 18.53 8.79 3.77
C MET A 129 19.82 8.06 3.40
N THR A 130 20.13 7.72 2.15
CA THR A 130 21.39 6.96 1.91
C THR A 130 22.23 7.31 0.68
N GLY A 131 21.82 8.22 -0.20
CA GLY A 131 22.66 8.61 -1.33
C GLY A 131 23.12 7.41 -2.19
N ARG A 132 22.29 6.37 -2.32
CA ARG A 132 22.50 5.24 -3.20
C ARG A 132 21.17 4.81 -3.80
N ALA A 133 20.94 5.18 -5.05
CA ALA A 133 20.11 4.36 -5.92
C ALA A 133 20.82 3.01 -6.05
N SER A 134 20.18 1.92 -5.65
CA SER A 134 20.65 0.61 -6.08
C SER A 134 20.36 0.53 -7.57
N GLU A 135 21.42 0.49 -8.38
CA GLU A 135 21.31 0.11 -9.79
C GLU A 135 20.66 -1.28 -9.84
N ILE A 136 19.42 -1.36 -10.34
CA ILE A 136 18.77 -2.65 -10.54
C ILE A 136 19.26 -3.20 -11.90
N PRO A 137 19.82 -4.42 -11.96
CA PRO A 137 20.23 -5.02 -13.22
C PRO A 137 19.00 -5.30 -14.11
N SER A 138 19.07 -4.82 -15.36
CA SER A 138 17.98 -4.74 -16.33
C SER A 138 17.59 -6.03 -17.08
N ASN A 139 17.48 -7.20 -16.43
CA ASN A 139 17.43 -8.48 -17.15
C ASN A 139 16.32 -9.47 -16.71
N GLY A 140 15.11 -9.02 -16.38
CA GLY A 140 13.96 -9.93 -16.22
C GLY A 140 13.42 -10.42 -17.57
N LEU A 141 12.80 -11.62 -17.59
CA LEU A 141 12.08 -12.12 -18.76
C LEU A 141 10.58 -11.83 -18.62
N HIS A 142 10.04 -11.00 -19.50
CA HIS A 142 8.62 -10.61 -19.48
C HIS A 142 7.88 -11.11 -20.72
N THR A 143 6.71 -11.72 -20.53
CA THR A 143 5.87 -12.19 -21.63
C THR A 143 4.92 -11.10 -22.11
N THR A 144 4.60 -11.14 -23.41
CA THR A 144 3.63 -10.24 -24.05
C THR A 144 2.17 -10.61 -23.75
N PHE A 145 1.92 -11.53 -22.81
CA PHE A 145 0.58 -11.87 -22.34
C PHE A 145 0.51 -11.83 -20.81
N LYS A 146 -0.71 -11.64 -20.29
CA LYS A 146 -1.03 -11.81 -18.86
C LYS A 146 -1.65 -13.18 -18.61
N LEU A 147 -1.55 -13.65 -17.37
CA LEU A 147 -2.31 -14.80 -16.92
C LEU A 147 -3.71 -14.37 -16.46
N SER A 148 -4.67 -15.27 -16.58
CA SER A 148 -5.99 -15.14 -15.97
C SER A 148 -5.93 -15.65 -14.53
N ALA A 149 -6.49 -14.88 -13.59
CA ALA A 149 -6.70 -15.36 -12.22
C ALA A 149 -7.75 -16.49 -12.12
N ASN A 150 -8.61 -16.65 -13.15
CA ASN A 150 -9.65 -17.68 -13.22
C ASN A 150 -9.29 -18.69 -14.30
N ASP A 151 -8.94 -19.91 -13.90
CA ASP A 151 -8.65 -21.08 -14.73
C ASP A 151 -7.81 -20.78 -15.99
N GLU A 152 -6.49 -20.94 -15.86
CA GLU A 152 -5.51 -20.61 -16.91
C GLU A 152 -4.85 -21.86 -17.47
N ASN A 153 -4.59 -21.90 -18.78
CA ASN A 153 -3.89 -23.02 -19.40
C ASN A 153 -2.54 -22.55 -19.93
N LEU A 154 -1.45 -23.12 -19.44
CA LEU A 154 -0.11 -22.75 -19.84
C LEU A 154 0.60 -23.87 -20.60
N PHE A 155 1.32 -23.51 -21.65
CA PHE A 155 2.03 -24.44 -22.53
C PHE A 155 3.48 -23.99 -22.72
N LEU A 156 4.41 -24.93 -22.56
CA LEU A 156 5.82 -24.80 -22.91
C LEU A 156 6.11 -25.62 -24.16
N SER A 157 6.66 -24.98 -25.19
CA SER A 157 7.01 -25.65 -26.45
C SER A 157 8.45 -25.38 -26.86
N ALA A 158 9.11 -26.37 -27.46
CA ALA A 158 10.46 -26.20 -27.98
C ALA A 158 10.50 -25.30 -29.23
N ASN A 159 11.70 -24.96 -29.69
CA ASN A 159 11.93 -24.13 -30.88
C ASN A 159 11.34 -24.71 -32.19
N ASP A 160 11.14 -26.02 -32.27
CA ASP A 160 10.45 -26.71 -33.37
C ASP A 160 8.92 -26.75 -33.20
N LYS A 161 8.40 -26.05 -32.17
CA LYS A 161 6.99 -25.99 -31.74
C LYS A 161 6.42 -27.31 -31.22
N SER A 162 7.27 -28.30 -30.92
CA SER A 162 6.81 -29.49 -30.21
C SER A 162 6.48 -29.15 -28.75
N LEU A 163 5.33 -29.66 -28.28
CA LEU A 163 4.91 -29.47 -26.89
C LEU A 163 5.84 -30.22 -25.94
N ILE A 164 6.38 -29.51 -24.95
CA ILE A 164 7.28 -30.04 -23.93
C ILE A 164 6.51 -30.32 -22.65
N ASP A 165 5.75 -29.34 -22.16
CA ASP A 165 4.97 -29.44 -20.93
C ASP A 165 3.73 -28.55 -21.00
N SER A 166 2.74 -28.86 -20.17
CA SER A 166 1.52 -28.06 -20.04
C SER A 166 0.90 -28.23 -18.67
N VAL A 167 0.27 -27.17 -18.17
CA VAL A 167 -0.46 -27.18 -16.90
C VAL A 167 -1.77 -26.42 -17.04
N GLU A 168 -2.82 -26.98 -16.44
CA GLU A 168 -4.06 -26.26 -16.15
C GLU A 168 -3.94 -25.73 -14.72
N VAL A 169 -3.94 -24.41 -14.60
CA VAL A 169 -3.81 -23.66 -13.36
C VAL A 169 -5.22 -23.35 -12.89
N PRO A 170 -5.66 -23.87 -11.73
CA PRO A 170 -6.98 -23.54 -11.20
C PRO A 170 -7.01 -22.08 -10.77
N GLN A 171 -8.20 -21.55 -10.44
CA GLN A 171 -8.30 -20.27 -9.75
C GLN A 171 -7.38 -20.21 -8.50
N LEU A 172 -6.57 -19.16 -8.41
CA LEU A 172 -5.66 -18.87 -7.29
C LEU A 172 -6.07 -17.56 -6.60
N LYS A 173 -6.06 -17.57 -5.26
CA LYS A 173 -5.94 -16.38 -4.41
C LYS A 173 -4.55 -15.76 -4.58
N TYR A 174 -4.45 -14.49 -4.19
CA TYR A 174 -3.19 -13.77 -4.26
C TYR A 174 -2.08 -14.45 -3.42
N ASP A 175 -0.84 -14.30 -3.86
CA ASP A 175 0.35 -14.92 -3.24
C ASP A 175 0.19 -16.40 -2.93
N THR A 176 -0.54 -17.11 -3.78
CA THR A 176 -0.54 -18.56 -3.83
C THR A 176 -0.10 -18.99 -5.20
N SER A 177 0.73 -20.01 -5.28
CA SER A 177 1.12 -20.61 -6.54
C SER A 177 0.45 -21.95 -6.77
N TRP A 178 0.33 -22.35 -8.03
CA TRP A 178 0.08 -23.73 -8.43
C TRP A 178 1.40 -24.37 -8.81
N GLY A 179 1.97 -25.10 -7.86
CA GLY A 179 3.30 -25.70 -7.99
C GLY A 179 3.28 -27.21 -7.96
N ARG A 180 4.26 -27.83 -8.62
CA ARG A 180 4.52 -29.26 -8.47
C ARG A 180 4.88 -29.53 -7.01
N VAL A 181 4.27 -30.55 -6.39
CA VAL A 181 4.46 -30.88 -4.95
C VAL A 181 5.92 -31.18 -4.60
N LYS A 182 6.70 -31.56 -5.61
CA LYS A 182 8.16 -31.65 -5.60
C LYS A 182 8.66 -31.22 -6.97
N ASP A 183 9.89 -30.73 -7.06
CA ASP A 183 10.36 -30.19 -8.33
C ASP A 183 10.33 -31.24 -9.46
N GLY A 184 9.71 -30.88 -10.58
CA GLY A 184 9.61 -31.72 -11.77
C GLY A 184 8.69 -32.95 -11.68
N VAL A 185 7.99 -33.22 -10.56
CA VAL A 185 7.04 -34.35 -10.47
C VAL A 185 5.65 -34.00 -11.02
N GLU A 186 4.88 -34.98 -11.48
CA GLU A 186 3.60 -34.72 -12.19
C GLU A 186 2.45 -34.19 -11.31
N SER A 187 2.51 -34.34 -9.99
CA SER A 187 1.46 -33.86 -9.08
C SER A 187 1.63 -32.38 -8.73
N PHE A 188 0.57 -31.60 -8.85
CA PHE A 188 0.50 -30.21 -8.43
C PHE A 188 -0.33 -30.03 -7.15
N SER A 189 -0.06 -28.93 -6.43
CA SER A 189 -0.85 -28.44 -5.31
C SER A 189 -0.80 -26.91 -5.30
N ARG A 190 -1.72 -26.29 -4.56
CA ARG A 190 -1.56 -24.90 -4.14
C ARG A 190 -0.46 -24.84 -3.09
N LEU A 191 0.49 -23.92 -3.25
CA LEU A 191 1.66 -23.77 -2.38
C LEU A 191 1.83 -22.32 -1.96
N THR A 192 2.47 -22.12 -0.81
CA THR A 192 3.12 -20.84 -0.51
C THR A 192 4.21 -20.65 -1.57
N PRO A 193 4.25 -19.51 -2.29
CA PRO A 193 5.05 -19.45 -3.49
C PRO A 193 6.56 -19.51 -3.22
N THR A 194 7.28 -20.24 -4.07
CA THR A 194 8.72 -20.54 -3.90
C THR A 194 9.58 -20.03 -5.06
N ALA A 195 9.17 -18.97 -5.75
CA ALA A 195 9.86 -18.40 -6.91
C ALA A 195 11.41 -18.40 -6.78
N GLY A 196 12.07 -19.07 -7.73
CA GLY A 196 13.51 -19.23 -7.82
C GLY A 196 14.10 -20.29 -6.89
N ASN A 197 13.29 -21.00 -6.12
CA ASN A 197 13.69 -21.98 -5.10
C ASN A 197 12.92 -23.30 -5.27
N SER A 198 13.34 -24.31 -4.52
CA SER A 198 12.72 -25.64 -4.58
C SER A 198 11.35 -25.70 -3.90
N ASN A 199 10.40 -26.41 -4.52
CA ASN A 199 9.07 -26.66 -3.94
C ASN A 199 9.08 -27.74 -2.84
N ASP A 200 10.21 -28.43 -2.60
CA ASP A 200 10.24 -29.64 -1.75
C ASP A 200 9.81 -29.39 -0.29
N ASP A 201 10.03 -28.17 0.21
CA ASP A 201 9.66 -27.71 1.57
C ASP A 201 8.53 -26.68 1.56
N ALA A 202 7.85 -26.46 0.42
CA ALA A 202 6.78 -25.48 0.31
C ALA A 202 5.53 -25.90 1.11
N ASP A 203 4.99 -24.99 1.91
CA ASP A 203 3.74 -25.20 2.63
C ASP A 203 2.57 -25.30 1.65
N LYS A 204 1.68 -26.26 1.89
CA LYS A 204 0.46 -26.39 1.08
C LYS A 204 -0.58 -25.37 1.52
N VAL A 205 -1.13 -24.66 0.55
CA VAL A 205 -2.21 -23.70 0.80
C VAL A 205 -3.55 -24.39 0.55
N VAL A 206 -4.39 -24.46 1.57
CA VAL A 206 -5.76 -24.98 1.44
C VAL A 206 -6.69 -23.81 1.22
N TYR A 207 -7.47 -23.84 0.13
CA TYR A 207 -8.53 -22.86 -0.06
C TYR A 207 -9.80 -23.30 0.60
N ALA A 208 -10.34 -22.35 1.34
CA ALA A 208 -11.75 -22.20 1.58
C ALA A 208 -12.57 -22.30 0.28
N THR A 209 -13.20 -23.44 0.00
CA THR A 209 -14.14 -23.57 -1.15
C THR A 209 -15.59 -23.85 -0.73
N LEU A 210 -15.80 -24.10 0.55
CA LEU A 210 -17.09 -24.46 1.13
C LEU A 210 -17.70 -23.27 1.89
N ALA A 211 -19.03 -23.28 1.99
CA ALA A 211 -19.80 -22.20 2.60
C ALA A 211 -19.30 -21.88 4.02
N LYS A 212 -19.05 -20.60 4.28
CA LYS A 212 -18.60 -20.13 5.61
C LYS A 212 -19.62 -20.45 6.70
N PRO A 213 -19.20 -20.68 7.96
CA PRO A 213 -20.12 -20.90 9.07
C PRO A 213 -21.05 -19.71 9.26
N VAL A 214 -22.34 -19.95 9.49
CA VAL A 214 -23.34 -18.89 9.69
C VAL A 214 -23.46 -18.57 11.17
N PHE A 215 -23.35 -17.29 11.50
CA PHE A 215 -23.64 -16.77 12.83
C PHE A 215 -25.13 -16.49 12.98
N SER A 216 -25.72 -16.89 14.11
CA SER A 216 -27.12 -16.60 14.45
C SER A 216 -27.46 -15.13 14.69
N LYS A 217 -26.43 -14.28 14.71
CA LYS A 217 -26.49 -12.83 14.89
C LYS A 217 -25.48 -12.18 13.96
N GLU A 218 -25.88 -11.07 13.35
CA GLU A 218 -25.00 -10.28 12.48
C GLU A 218 -24.05 -9.42 13.34
N SER A 219 -22.94 -8.97 12.74
CA SER A 219 -22.07 -7.96 13.35
C SER A 219 -22.90 -6.72 13.73
N GLY A 220 -22.67 -6.13 14.90
CA GLY A 220 -23.50 -5.01 15.32
C GLY A 220 -23.51 -4.66 16.79
N PHE A 221 -24.38 -3.70 17.10
CA PHE A 221 -24.60 -3.16 18.43
C PHE A 221 -25.78 -3.87 19.10
N TYR A 222 -25.57 -4.28 20.35
CA TYR A 222 -26.53 -5.07 21.11
C TYR A 222 -26.68 -4.50 22.51
N GLU A 223 -27.91 -4.29 22.99
CA GLU A 223 -28.12 -3.67 24.30
C GLU A 223 -27.69 -4.56 25.49
N GLU A 224 -27.82 -5.87 25.35
CA GLU A 224 -27.64 -6.87 26.41
C GLU A 224 -26.82 -8.06 25.89
N PRO A 225 -26.06 -8.75 26.77
CA PRO A 225 -25.35 -9.97 26.42
C PRO A 225 -26.27 -11.05 25.84
N PHE A 226 -25.74 -11.86 24.94
CA PHE A 226 -26.50 -12.93 24.28
C PHE A 226 -25.63 -14.16 24.02
N LYS A 227 -26.30 -15.25 23.63
CA LYS A 227 -25.64 -16.49 23.25
C LYS A 227 -25.61 -16.63 21.74
N LEU A 228 -24.40 -16.71 21.18
CA LEU A 228 -24.16 -16.87 19.75
C LEU A 228 -24.14 -18.35 19.39
N LYS A 229 -25.02 -18.73 18.47
CA LYS A 229 -24.93 -20.00 17.74
C LYS A 229 -24.14 -19.81 16.46
N ILE A 230 -23.31 -20.81 16.16
CA ILE A 230 -22.62 -21.00 14.89
C ILE A 230 -23.15 -22.29 14.26
N SER A 231 -23.42 -22.26 12.95
CA SER A 231 -23.88 -23.43 12.19
C SER A 231 -23.14 -23.53 10.86
N SER A 232 -22.90 -24.74 10.37
CA SER A 232 -22.41 -25.00 9.01
C SER A 232 -23.53 -25.60 8.17
N GLU A 233 -23.53 -25.35 6.86
CA GLU A 233 -24.47 -26.00 5.93
C GLU A 233 -24.18 -27.51 5.79
N GLU A 234 -22.90 -27.86 5.90
CA GLU A 234 -22.40 -29.23 5.81
C GLU A 234 -21.92 -29.74 7.17
N ASP A 235 -21.93 -31.06 7.35
CA ASP A 235 -21.47 -31.72 8.59
C ASP A 235 -19.95 -31.62 8.68
N ALA A 236 -19.46 -30.73 9.54
CA ALA A 236 -18.06 -30.35 9.67
C ALA A 236 -17.71 -29.91 11.09
N GLU A 237 -16.44 -30.05 11.47
CA GLU A 237 -15.93 -29.52 12.73
C GLU A 237 -15.77 -28.00 12.61
N ILE A 238 -16.48 -27.23 13.44
CA ILE A 238 -16.36 -25.77 13.45
C ILE A 238 -15.35 -25.39 14.52
N HIS A 239 -14.31 -24.66 14.15
CA HIS A 239 -13.38 -24.05 15.11
C HIS A 239 -13.49 -22.53 15.07
N TYR A 240 -13.23 -21.89 16.21
CA TYR A 240 -13.41 -20.45 16.34
C TYR A 240 -12.33 -19.79 17.18
N THR A 241 -12.18 -18.48 17.01
CA THR A 241 -11.27 -17.62 17.77
C THR A 241 -12.01 -16.37 18.25
N LEU A 242 -11.53 -15.79 19.35
CA LEU A 242 -12.09 -14.58 19.96
C LEU A 242 -11.10 -13.42 20.04
N ASP A 243 -9.91 -13.61 19.48
CA ASP A 243 -8.77 -12.68 19.53
C ASP A 243 -8.44 -12.09 18.15
N GLY A 244 -9.24 -12.40 17.13
CA GLY A 244 -9.01 -11.96 15.75
C GLY A 244 -8.13 -12.89 14.93
N SER A 245 -7.45 -13.88 15.50
CA SER A 245 -6.63 -14.84 14.72
C SER A 245 -7.47 -15.69 13.75
N VAL A 246 -6.90 -16.08 12.61
CA VAL A 246 -7.59 -17.02 11.70
C VAL A 246 -7.76 -18.37 12.40
N PRO A 247 -8.97 -18.95 12.49
CA PRO A 247 -9.15 -20.26 13.12
C PRO A 247 -8.35 -21.36 12.41
N THR A 248 -7.76 -22.26 13.19
CA THR A 248 -7.08 -23.48 12.73
C THR A 248 -7.71 -24.71 13.38
N LYS A 249 -7.30 -25.92 12.98
CA LYS A 249 -7.73 -27.17 13.66
C LYS A 249 -7.28 -27.24 15.13
N ASP A 250 -6.28 -26.45 15.52
CA ASP A 250 -5.81 -26.35 16.91
C ASP A 250 -6.57 -25.29 17.72
N SER A 251 -7.37 -24.45 17.06
CA SER A 251 -8.26 -23.50 17.74
C SER A 251 -9.37 -24.23 18.52
N PRO A 252 -10.04 -23.58 19.47
CA PRO A 252 -11.18 -24.17 20.18
C PRO A 252 -12.27 -24.74 19.26
N LEU A 253 -12.64 -26.00 19.48
CA LEU A 253 -13.79 -26.64 18.83
C LEU A 253 -15.09 -26.01 19.34
N TYR A 254 -15.98 -25.67 18.43
CA TYR A 254 -17.32 -25.20 18.76
C TYR A 254 -18.22 -26.39 19.14
N ASP A 255 -18.44 -26.57 20.45
CA ASP A 255 -19.28 -27.64 21.02
C ASP A 255 -20.55 -27.11 21.73
N GLY A 256 -20.77 -25.80 21.71
CA GLY A 256 -21.91 -25.13 22.34
C GLY A 256 -21.96 -23.64 22.08
N GLU A 257 -23.08 -23.01 22.44
CA GLU A 257 -23.30 -21.57 22.27
C GLU A 257 -22.23 -20.72 23.00
N ILE A 258 -21.73 -19.68 22.34
CA ILE A 258 -20.72 -18.76 22.90
C ILE A 258 -21.41 -17.58 23.57
N GLU A 259 -21.01 -17.23 24.80
CA GLU A 259 -21.51 -16.04 25.48
C GLU A 259 -20.82 -14.77 24.96
N ILE A 260 -21.59 -13.90 24.31
CA ILE A 260 -21.14 -12.61 23.78
C ILE A 260 -21.52 -11.50 24.76
N ASN A 261 -20.53 -10.73 25.22
CA ASN A 261 -20.66 -9.70 26.25
C ASN A 261 -19.65 -8.56 26.02
N ASP A 262 -19.77 -7.48 26.80
CA ASP A 262 -18.83 -6.37 26.74
C ASP A 262 -17.43 -6.81 27.19
N SER A 263 -16.47 -6.79 26.26
CA SER A 263 -15.10 -7.26 26.50
C SER A 263 -14.18 -6.20 27.11
N SER A 264 -14.69 -4.99 27.39
CA SER A 264 -13.90 -3.88 27.98
C SER A 264 -13.23 -4.23 29.32
N SER A 265 -13.71 -5.23 30.05
CA SER A 265 -13.07 -5.67 31.30
C SER A 265 -11.83 -6.54 31.09
N ASN A 266 -11.54 -6.98 29.86
CA ASN A 266 -10.36 -7.79 29.56
C ASN A 266 -9.10 -6.92 29.56
N GLU A 267 -7.95 -7.56 29.79
CA GLU A 267 -6.65 -6.89 29.72
C GLU A 267 -6.41 -6.31 28.33
N ASN A 268 -5.64 -5.22 28.28
CA ASN A 268 -5.19 -4.63 27.02
C ASN A 268 -4.10 -5.53 26.43
N ILE A 269 -4.29 -5.98 25.19
CA ILE A 269 -3.35 -6.84 24.47
C ILE A 269 -2.58 -5.99 23.47
N TYR A 270 -3.24 -5.50 22.43
CA TYR A 270 -2.60 -4.81 21.31
C TYR A 270 -2.28 -3.35 21.64
N SER A 271 -3.19 -2.66 22.32
CA SER A 271 -2.99 -1.27 22.76
C SER A 271 -1.91 -1.14 23.84
N ALA A 272 -1.49 -2.26 24.46
CA ALA A 272 -0.43 -2.29 25.47
C ALA A 272 0.98 -2.45 24.88
N LEU A 273 1.10 -2.68 23.56
CA LEU A 273 2.38 -2.98 22.93
C LEU A 273 3.25 -1.73 22.78
N GLN A 274 4.42 -1.71 23.44
CA GLN A 274 5.44 -0.67 23.22
C GLN A 274 5.99 -0.67 21.79
N LYS A 275 6.12 -1.85 21.19
CA LYS A 275 6.78 -2.06 19.90
C LYS A 275 6.04 -1.44 18.69
N VAL A 276 4.89 -0.81 18.89
CA VAL A 276 4.17 -0.08 17.83
C VAL A 276 4.80 1.27 17.49
N SER A 277 5.74 1.77 18.31
CA SER A 277 6.39 3.06 18.10
C SER A 277 7.73 3.14 18.82
N VAL A 278 8.74 3.78 18.24
CA VAL A 278 9.97 4.08 19.01
C VAL A 278 9.72 5.10 20.10
N ASP A 279 8.67 5.92 19.97
CA ASP A 279 8.32 6.98 20.93
C ASP A 279 7.71 6.44 22.23
N LEU A 280 7.45 5.12 22.29
CA LEU A 280 6.99 4.41 23.48
C LEU A 280 8.11 3.64 24.20
N LEU A 281 9.34 3.65 23.68
CA LEU A 281 10.48 3.01 24.34
C LEU A 281 10.88 3.83 25.57
N ASP A 282 11.23 3.15 26.67
CA ASP A 282 11.43 3.79 27.99
C ASP A 282 12.50 4.90 28.01
N TYR A 283 13.47 4.84 27.09
CA TYR A 283 14.53 5.84 26.95
C TYR A 283 14.17 7.00 25.99
N VAL A 284 13.03 6.91 25.30
CA VAL A 284 12.50 7.95 24.41
C VAL A 284 11.38 8.68 25.16
N HIS A 285 11.72 9.80 25.80
CA HIS A 285 10.75 10.61 26.52
C HIS A 285 9.95 11.51 25.54
N TYR A 286 8.95 10.94 24.88
CA TYR A 286 8.02 11.68 24.02
C TYR A 286 6.66 11.95 24.69
N ILE A 287 5.70 12.52 23.94
CA ILE A 287 4.37 12.92 24.45
C ILE A 287 3.39 11.75 24.59
N PHE A 288 3.63 10.61 23.92
CA PHE A 288 2.73 9.46 23.94
C PHE A 288 2.82 8.64 25.24
N SER A 289 1.78 7.86 25.49
CA SER A 289 1.72 6.90 26.59
C SER A 289 0.99 5.63 26.17
N ILE A 290 1.39 4.51 26.76
CA ILE A 290 0.58 3.28 26.78
C ILE A 290 -0.62 3.51 27.71
N PRO A 291 -1.83 3.04 27.38
CA PRO A 291 -2.98 3.16 28.26
C PRO A 291 -2.74 2.45 29.60
N ASP A 292 -2.89 3.20 30.69
CA ASP A 292 -2.78 2.72 32.08
C ASP A 292 -4.10 2.12 32.60
N LYS A 293 -5.18 2.27 31.84
CA LYS A 293 -6.53 1.76 32.10
C LYS A 293 -6.98 0.82 31.01
N LYS A 294 -7.95 -0.02 31.34
CA LYS A 294 -8.63 -0.86 30.35
C LYS A 294 -9.36 0.02 29.34
N ILE A 295 -9.08 -0.23 28.06
CA ILE A 295 -9.76 0.46 26.96
C ILE A 295 -11.03 -0.29 26.56
N ASP A 296 -11.89 0.39 25.79
CA ASP A 296 -13.09 -0.24 25.27
C ASP A 296 -12.76 -1.38 24.31
N LYS A 297 -13.49 -2.51 24.42
CA LYS A 297 -13.31 -3.66 23.53
C LYS A 297 -14.63 -4.26 23.12
N CYS A 298 -14.80 -4.52 21.81
CA CYS A 298 -15.88 -5.35 21.31
C CYS A 298 -15.44 -6.82 21.26
N THR A 299 -16.40 -7.75 21.18
CA THR A 299 -16.07 -9.17 20.97
C THR A 299 -15.96 -9.42 19.47
N VAL A 300 -14.77 -9.81 19.02
CA VAL A 300 -14.57 -10.35 17.67
C VAL A 300 -14.77 -11.86 17.72
N VAL A 301 -15.52 -12.40 16.77
CA VAL A 301 -15.64 -13.85 16.59
C VAL A 301 -15.26 -14.18 15.16
N ARG A 302 -14.26 -15.07 15.00
CA ARG A 302 -13.96 -15.68 13.70
C ARG A 302 -14.22 -17.18 13.79
N ALA A 303 -14.80 -17.76 12.74
CA ALA A 303 -15.06 -19.20 12.69
C ALA A 303 -14.85 -19.76 11.30
N ALA A 304 -14.30 -20.96 11.23
CA ALA A 304 -14.14 -21.75 10.01
C ALA A 304 -14.57 -23.21 10.28
N ALA A 305 -15.15 -23.84 9.26
CA ALA A 305 -15.47 -25.27 9.26
C ALA A 305 -14.32 -26.06 8.65
N PHE A 306 -14.03 -27.22 9.24
CA PHE A 306 -12.95 -28.13 8.91
C PHE A 306 -13.55 -29.50 8.60
N PHE A 307 -13.19 -30.02 7.43
CA PHE A 307 -13.76 -31.24 6.88
C PHE A 307 -12.79 -32.42 7.01
N ASP A 308 -13.34 -33.64 6.99
CA ASP A 308 -12.59 -34.90 7.16
C ASP A 308 -11.56 -35.15 6.03
N ASP A 309 -11.82 -34.62 4.84
CA ASP A 309 -10.93 -34.70 3.68
C ASP A 309 -9.79 -33.66 3.71
N GLY A 310 -9.80 -32.78 4.72
CA GLY A 310 -8.81 -31.72 4.91
C GLY A 310 -9.20 -30.38 4.27
N GLU A 311 -10.36 -30.27 3.62
CA GLU A 311 -10.89 -28.98 3.18
C GLU A 311 -11.27 -28.10 4.38
N ILE A 312 -11.28 -26.80 4.15
CA ILE A 312 -11.63 -25.76 5.12
C ILE A 312 -12.68 -24.87 4.44
N SER A 313 -13.58 -24.23 5.19
CA SER A 313 -14.49 -23.21 4.67
C SER A 313 -13.85 -21.82 4.64
N GLU A 314 -14.53 -20.85 4.04
CA GLU A 314 -14.19 -19.44 4.30
C GLU A 314 -14.38 -19.10 5.78
N THR A 315 -13.64 -18.10 6.26
CA THR A 315 -13.77 -17.63 7.65
C THR A 315 -14.91 -16.63 7.74
N SER A 316 -15.91 -16.94 8.57
CA SER A 316 -16.89 -15.95 9.01
C SER A 316 -16.30 -15.09 10.10
N THR A 317 -16.47 -13.78 9.99
CA THR A 317 -15.97 -12.78 10.95
C THR A 317 -17.11 -11.85 11.34
N ALA A 318 -17.24 -11.53 12.63
CA ALA A 318 -18.20 -10.55 13.14
C ALA A 318 -17.67 -9.84 14.38
N SER A 319 -18.08 -8.59 14.54
CA SER A 319 -17.75 -7.73 15.68
C SER A 319 -19.01 -7.35 16.44
N TYR A 320 -19.03 -7.65 17.74
CA TYR A 320 -20.21 -7.45 18.59
C TYR A 320 -19.95 -6.38 19.65
N PHE A 321 -20.67 -5.26 19.55
CA PHE A 321 -20.60 -4.12 20.45
C PHE A 321 -21.72 -4.18 21.49
N VAL A 322 -21.52 -4.98 22.54
CA VAL A 322 -22.55 -5.19 23.59
C VAL A 322 -22.53 -4.04 24.62
N GLY A 323 -23.66 -3.35 24.77
CA GLY A 323 -23.86 -2.27 25.74
C GLY A 323 -23.25 -0.91 25.33
N PHE A 324 -22.72 -0.80 24.11
CA PHE A 324 -21.97 0.40 23.68
C PHE A 324 -22.85 1.65 23.51
N ASP A 325 -24.13 1.50 23.16
CA ASP A 325 -25.08 2.64 23.10
C ASP A 325 -25.27 3.34 24.44
N LYS A 326 -25.05 2.62 25.55
CA LYS A 326 -25.13 3.14 26.92
C LYS A 326 -23.80 3.75 27.36
N LYS A 327 -22.70 3.53 26.63
CA LYS A 327 -21.36 4.05 26.97
C LYS A 327 -21.23 5.51 26.55
N LYS A 328 -20.61 6.31 27.41
CA LYS A 328 -20.29 7.71 27.11
C LYS A 328 -19.35 7.78 25.91
N GLY A 329 -19.73 8.59 24.91
CA GLY A 329 -18.89 8.92 23.75
C GLY A 329 -19.31 8.25 22.44
N TYR A 330 -20.18 7.24 22.45
CA TYR A 330 -20.59 6.53 21.23
C TYR A 330 -21.83 7.15 20.55
N ASP A 331 -22.67 7.86 21.29
CA ASP A 331 -23.82 8.56 20.70
C ASP A 331 -23.38 9.55 19.60
N GLY A 332 -23.82 9.29 18.36
CA GLY A 332 -23.64 10.17 17.20
C GLY A 332 -22.31 10.05 16.44
N ILE A 333 -21.49 9.03 16.70
CA ILE A 333 -20.25 8.73 15.96
C ILE A 333 -20.34 7.36 15.30
N GLY A 334 -19.88 7.25 14.05
CA GLY A 334 -19.79 5.96 13.37
C GLY A 334 -18.63 5.11 13.91
N VAL A 335 -18.69 3.80 13.68
CA VAL A 335 -17.66 2.86 14.13
C VAL A 335 -17.14 2.02 12.96
N ILE A 336 -15.83 1.84 12.88
CA ILE A 336 -15.17 0.94 11.94
C ILE A 336 -14.43 -0.12 12.76
N SER A 337 -14.81 -1.38 12.60
CA SER A 337 -14.05 -2.51 13.13
C SER A 337 -13.21 -3.10 12.02
N LEU A 338 -11.88 -3.06 12.15
CA LEU A 338 -10.96 -3.81 11.29
C LEU A 338 -10.48 -5.04 12.05
N VAL A 339 -10.71 -6.21 11.47
CA VAL A 339 -10.26 -7.49 12.01
C VAL A 339 -9.28 -8.11 11.03
N SER A 340 -8.04 -8.27 11.45
CA SER A 340 -6.95 -8.90 10.71
C SER A 340 -6.47 -10.12 11.49
N ASP A 341 -5.64 -10.96 10.88
CA ASP A 341 -4.80 -11.81 11.71
C ASP A 341 -3.87 -10.91 12.56
N PRO A 342 -3.78 -11.10 13.89
CA PRO A 342 -2.94 -10.26 14.73
C PRO A 342 -1.46 -10.27 14.33
N ASP A 343 -0.96 -11.35 13.72
CA ASP A 343 0.42 -11.40 13.23
C ASP A 343 0.65 -10.45 12.05
N ASP A 344 -0.37 -10.22 11.23
CA ASP A 344 -0.30 -9.29 10.10
C ASP A 344 -0.16 -7.83 10.56
N LEU A 345 -0.64 -7.52 11.76
CA LEU A 345 -0.50 -6.20 12.37
C LEU A 345 0.72 -6.10 13.29
N PHE A 346 0.96 -7.13 14.11
CA PHE A 346 1.79 -7.01 15.30
C PHE A 346 2.92 -8.04 15.42
N SER A 347 3.09 -8.99 14.49
CA SER A 347 4.28 -9.86 14.50
C SER A 347 5.54 -9.08 14.13
N ASP A 348 6.70 -9.57 14.55
CA ASP A 348 7.95 -8.88 14.22
C ASP A 348 8.38 -9.12 12.76
N GLU A 349 8.02 -10.26 12.19
CA GLU A 349 8.37 -10.64 10.82
C GLU A 349 7.57 -9.84 9.78
N LYS A 350 6.24 -9.84 9.91
CA LYS A 350 5.33 -9.30 8.90
C LYS A 350 4.35 -8.24 9.42
N GLY A 351 4.35 -7.97 10.72
CA GLY A 351 3.42 -7.02 11.34
C GLY A 351 3.62 -5.60 10.83
N ILE A 352 2.63 -5.04 10.14
CA ILE A 352 2.74 -3.71 9.49
C ILE A 352 2.71 -2.56 10.49
N TYR A 353 2.38 -2.80 11.76
CA TYR A 353 2.14 -1.76 12.75
C TYR A 353 3.30 -1.59 13.75
N VAL A 354 4.35 -2.43 13.66
CA VAL A 354 5.43 -2.50 14.67
C VAL A 354 6.80 -2.07 14.13
N ILE A 355 7.75 -1.83 15.04
CA ILE A 355 9.17 -1.66 14.71
C ILE A 355 9.67 -2.91 13.94
N GLY A 356 9.33 -4.09 14.47
CA GLY A 356 9.57 -5.39 13.84
C GLY A 356 11.04 -5.70 13.57
N ASP A 357 11.27 -6.74 12.78
CA ASP A 357 12.61 -7.24 12.49
C ASP A 357 13.43 -6.24 11.66
N LYS A 358 12.78 -5.45 10.80
CA LYS A 358 13.46 -4.37 10.06
C LYS A 358 14.15 -3.38 11.01
N GLY A 359 13.50 -3.01 12.11
CA GLY A 359 14.09 -2.10 13.09
C GLY A 359 15.14 -2.74 13.97
N LYS A 360 14.94 -4.00 14.39
CA LYS A 360 15.97 -4.73 15.14
C LYS A 360 17.24 -4.88 14.31
N ASP A 361 17.12 -5.17 13.03
CA ASP A 361 18.26 -5.38 12.14
C ASP A 361 19.00 -4.08 11.82
N ASP A 362 18.29 -2.97 11.59
CA ASP A 362 18.94 -1.66 11.45
C ASP A 362 19.62 -1.22 12.75
N PHE A 363 19.02 -1.50 13.91
CA PHE A 363 19.67 -1.20 15.20
C PHE A 363 20.96 -2.01 15.37
N LYS A 364 20.95 -3.33 15.11
CA LYS A 364 22.16 -4.16 15.14
C LYS A 364 23.23 -3.67 14.17
N LYS A 365 22.83 -3.21 12.98
CA LYS A 365 23.73 -2.60 11.99
C LYS A 365 24.38 -1.33 12.53
N ARG A 366 23.61 -0.44 13.18
CA ARG A 366 24.14 0.76 13.86
C ARG A 366 25.11 0.39 14.98
N LEU A 367 24.80 -0.63 15.78
CA LEU A 367 25.69 -1.13 16.84
C LEU A 367 27.02 -1.64 16.25
N SER A 368 26.96 -2.43 15.18
CA SER A 368 28.14 -3.01 14.53
C SER A 368 29.03 -1.97 13.84
N ALA A 369 28.49 -0.78 13.57
CA ALA A 369 29.26 0.34 13.04
C ALA A 369 30.02 1.14 14.12
N SER A 370 29.85 0.83 15.41
CA SER A 370 30.49 1.52 16.53
C SER A 370 31.43 0.59 17.31
N GLU A 371 32.73 0.89 17.29
CA GLU A 371 33.75 0.14 18.02
C GLU A 371 33.46 0.09 19.53
N ASP A 372 32.95 1.19 20.10
CA ASP A 372 32.59 1.27 21.52
C ASP A 372 31.41 0.37 21.86
N ALA A 373 30.40 0.29 20.97
CA ALA A 373 29.25 -0.58 21.16
C ALA A 373 29.62 -2.06 21.01
N VAL A 374 30.42 -2.41 20.00
CA VAL A 374 30.93 -3.77 19.80
C VAL A 374 31.69 -4.24 21.03
N LYS A 375 32.66 -3.44 21.50
CA LYS A 375 33.44 -3.78 22.70
C LYS A 375 32.56 -3.91 23.94
N TYR A 376 31.59 -3.01 24.13
CA TYR A 376 30.66 -3.09 25.26
C TYR A 376 29.86 -4.40 25.26
N ILE A 377 29.40 -4.85 24.08
CA ILE A 377 28.64 -6.11 23.93
C ILE A 377 29.53 -7.32 24.17
N GLU A 378 30.78 -7.32 23.69
CA GLU A 378 31.77 -8.37 23.97
C GLU A 378 32.04 -8.51 25.48
N ASP A 379 32.17 -7.37 26.17
CA ASP A 379 32.36 -7.32 27.63
C ASP A 379 31.07 -7.67 28.40
N ASN A 380 29.89 -7.51 27.79
CA ASN A 380 28.56 -7.68 28.41
C ASN A 380 27.58 -8.47 27.50
N PRO A 381 27.80 -9.79 27.28
CA PRO A 381 27.08 -10.58 26.27
C PRO A 381 25.59 -10.79 26.55
N SER A 382 25.10 -10.47 27.76
CA SER A 382 23.67 -10.51 28.11
C SER A 382 22.90 -9.25 27.74
N THR A 383 23.56 -8.23 27.17
CA THR A 383 22.92 -6.97 26.79
C THR A 383 21.96 -7.22 25.61
N PRO A 384 20.67 -6.84 25.72
CA PRO A 384 19.73 -6.94 24.60
C PRO A 384 20.20 -6.09 23.41
N THR A 385 20.22 -6.68 22.22
CA THR A 385 20.61 -6.00 20.96
C THR A 385 19.42 -5.80 20.01
N ASP A 386 18.21 -5.92 20.54
CA ASP A 386 16.93 -5.76 19.83
C ASP A 386 16.40 -4.31 19.86
N GLY A 387 17.15 -3.37 20.47
CA GLY A 387 16.78 -1.95 20.55
C GLY A 387 15.88 -1.58 21.71
N THR A 388 15.55 -2.53 22.59
CA THR A 388 14.82 -2.26 23.85
C THR A 388 15.62 -1.41 24.83
N VAL A 389 16.95 -1.34 24.65
CA VAL A 389 17.86 -0.50 25.44
C VAL A 389 18.78 0.33 24.53
N SER A 390 19.19 1.50 25.02
CA SER A 390 20.26 2.29 24.39
C SER A 390 21.63 1.76 24.79
N ILE A 391 22.52 1.54 23.83
CA ILE A 391 23.89 1.03 24.05
C ILE A 391 24.88 2.09 23.58
N CYS A 392 25.75 2.56 24.46
CA CYS A 392 26.79 3.56 24.13
C CYS A 392 26.23 4.82 23.44
N GLY A 393 25.00 5.24 23.79
CA GLY A 393 24.30 6.38 23.19
C GLY A 393 23.61 6.09 21.85
N ILE A 394 23.71 4.87 21.34
CA ILE A 394 22.99 4.39 20.15
C ILE A 394 21.59 3.98 20.59
N LYS A 395 20.58 4.56 19.95
CA LYS A 395 19.15 4.39 20.25
C LYS A 395 18.36 4.12 18.97
N MET A 396 17.17 3.55 19.10
CA MET A 396 16.16 3.63 18.03
C MET A 396 15.58 5.04 18.05
N ASP A 397 15.63 5.72 16.90
CA ASP A 397 15.05 7.05 16.69
C ASP A 397 13.99 6.99 15.58
N GLU A 398 13.35 8.13 15.30
CA GLU A 398 12.29 8.24 14.28
C GLU A 398 12.76 7.87 12.85
N TYR A 399 14.07 7.67 12.65
CA TYR A 399 14.69 7.30 11.38
C TYR A 399 15.18 5.86 11.37
N ILE A 400 14.87 5.06 12.39
CA ILE A 400 15.13 3.62 12.35
C ILE A 400 14.32 3.00 11.20
N GLU A 401 14.93 2.13 10.40
CA GLU A 401 14.12 1.26 9.54
C GLU A 401 13.12 0.49 10.40
N SER A 402 11.94 0.19 9.90
CA SER A 402 10.87 -0.46 10.68
C SER A 402 9.84 -1.05 9.75
N ASN A 403 9.11 -2.07 10.21
CA ASN A 403 8.03 -2.66 9.42
C ASN A 403 6.99 -1.60 9.04
N TYR A 404 6.61 -0.72 9.97
CA TYR A 404 5.62 0.34 9.70
C TYR A 404 6.08 1.41 8.69
N ILE A 405 7.37 1.50 8.32
CA ILE A 405 7.85 2.42 7.27
C ILE A 405 8.02 1.76 5.91
N GLN A 406 7.79 0.45 5.84
CA GLN A 406 7.82 -0.23 4.56
C GLN A 406 6.58 0.14 3.74
N ALA A 407 6.65 -0.11 2.44
CA ALA A 407 5.67 0.32 1.44
C ALA A 407 5.54 -0.78 0.39
N GLY A 408 4.66 -0.60 -0.60
CA GLY A 408 4.43 -1.65 -1.60
C GLY A 408 3.42 -2.69 -1.12
N SER A 409 2.96 -3.51 -2.06
CA SER A 409 1.91 -4.51 -1.83
C SER A 409 2.36 -5.64 -0.91
N GLU A 410 3.66 -5.86 -0.76
CA GLU A 410 4.27 -6.78 0.20
C GLU A 410 4.11 -6.35 1.67
N TRP A 411 3.72 -5.11 1.90
CA TRP A 411 3.33 -4.57 3.21
C TRP A 411 1.84 -4.22 3.29
N GLU A 412 1.03 -4.76 2.39
CA GLU A 412 -0.43 -4.77 2.48
C GLU A 412 -0.90 -6.05 3.19
N ARG A 413 -1.93 -5.96 4.04
CA ARG A 413 -2.49 -7.10 4.78
C ARG A 413 -3.99 -7.17 4.58
N GLU A 414 -4.54 -8.37 4.56
CA GLU A 414 -5.99 -8.55 4.49
C GLU A 414 -6.63 -8.20 5.83
N ALA A 415 -7.76 -7.49 5.81
CA ALA A 415 -8.61 -7.30 6.97
C ALA A 415 -10.08 -7.39 6.57
N TYR A 416 -10.91 -7.90 7.47
CA TYR A 416 -12.36 -7.81 7.41
C TYR A 416 -12.81 -6.51 8.07
N ALA A 417 -13.53 -5.66 7.34
CA ALA A 417 -14.07 -4.41 7.83
C ALA A 417 -15.58 -4.52 8.07
N SER A 418 -16.04 -4.19 9.27
CA SER A 418 -17.44 -3.87 9.55
C SER A 418 -17.58 -2.38 9.80
N ILE A 419 -18.40 -1.69 9.00
CA ILE A 419 -18.59 -0.24 9.06
C ILE A 419 -20.02 0.07 9.52
N PHE A 420 -20.11 0.85 10.59
CA PHE A 420 -21.36 1.30 11.22
C PHE A 420 -21.49 2.81 11.11
N ASP A 421 -22.69 3.29 10.81
CA ASP A 421 -22.97 4.73 10.78
C ASP A 421 -23.14 5.34 12.18
N SER A 422 -23.47 6.63 12.25
CA SER A 422 -23.67 7.36 13.52
C SER A 422 -24.92 6.92 14.31
N SER A 423 -25.79 6.11 13.71
CA SER A 423 -26.92 5.45 14.37
C SER A 423 -26.58 4.01 14.75
N HIS A 424 -25.32 3.60 14.55
CA HIS A 424 -24.79 2.27 14.78
C HIS A 424 -25.46 1.16 13.96
N GLU A 425 -26.06 1.53 12.83
CA GLU A 425 -26.54 0.57 11.84
C GLU A 425 -25.37 0.12 10.96
N LEU A 426 -25.33 -1.17 10.63
CA LEU A 426 -24.31 -1.75 9.76
C LEU A 426 -24.54 -1.27 8.32
N ILE A 427 -23.56 -0.57 7.74
CA ILE A 427 -23.65 -0.03 6.37
C ILE A 427 -22.74 -0.73 5.37
N SER A 428 -21.66 -1.38 5.81
CA SER A 428 -20.82 -2.22 4.95
C SER A 428 -20.13 -3.34 5.73
N GLU A 429 -19.96 -4.48 5.06
CA GLU A 429 -19.00 -5.50 5.44
C GLU A 429 -18.26 -6.09 4.22
N GLU A 430 -16.94 -6.11 4.29
CA GLU A 430 -16.09 -6.58 3.20
C GLU A 430 -14.67 -6.90 3.66
N ASN A 431 -14.01 -7.82 2.95
CA ASN A 431 -12.55 -7.96 3.03
C ASN A 431 -11.90 -6.85 2.21
N LEU A 432 -10.80 -6.31 2.72
CA LEU A 432 -10.03 -5.26 2.08
C LEU A 432 -8.54 -5.38 2.43
N GLY A 433 -7.71 -4.68 1.68
CA GLY A 433 -6.29 -4.53 2.00
C GLY A 433 -6.07 -3.35 2.94
N ILE A 434 -5.19 -3.49 3.92
CA ILE A 434 -4.74 -2.40 4.80
C ILE A 434 -3.24 -2.20 4.71
N ARG A 435 -2.81 -0.93 4.70
CA ARG A 435 -1.37 -0.57 4.75
C ARG A 435 -1.17 0.72 5.52
N VAL A 436 -0.11 0.80 6.32
CA VAL A 436 0.26 2.04 7.01
C VAL A 436 0.52 3.18 6.02
N LYS A 437 -0.03 4.36 6.32
CA LYS A 437 0.09 5.60 5.54
C LYS A 437 0.94 6.62 6.27
N GLY A 438 1.73 7.38 5.51
CA GLY A 438 2.37 8.61 5.97
C GLY A 438 3.83 8.67 5.57
N HIS A 439 4.61 9.42 6.34
CA HIS A 439 6.06 9.39 6.29
C HIS A 439 6.57 9.33 7.73
N ARG A 440 6.93 10.47 8.33
CA ARG A 440 7.34 10.55 9.74
C ARG A 440 6.27 10.04 10.72
N THR A 441 5.00 10.35 10.44
CA THR A 441 3.85 9.96 11.27
C THR A 441 3.59 8.46 11.32
N ARG A 442 4.26 7.65 10.47
CA ARG A 442 4.23 6.20 10.59
C ARG A 442 4.91 5.72 11.87
N ASN A 443 5.78 6.51 12.51
CA ASN A 443 6.32 6.18 13.83
C ASN A 443 5.27 6.32 14.95
N PHE A 444 4.27 7.19 14.82
CA PHE A 444 3.32 7.45 15.92
C PHE A 444 2.54 6.18 16.31
N PRO A 445 2.17 6.01 17.59
CA PRO A 445 1.32 4.88 18.01
C PRO A 445 -0.04 4.87 17.29
N LYS A 446 -0.58 6.06 16.98
CA LYS A 446 -1.78 6.25 16.18
C LYS A 446 -1.43 6.53 14.71
N LYS A 447 -1.29 5.47 13.93
CA LYS A 447 -0.93 5.53 12.51
C LYS A 447 -2.18 5.72 11.65
N SER A 448 -2.03 6.44 10.56
CA SER A 448 -3.03 6.43 9.48
C SER A 448 -2.92 5.11 8.69
N LEU A 449 -4.03 4.61 8.18
CA LEU A 449 -4.10 3.38 7.38
C LEU A 449 -4.75 3.69 6.04
N ASN A 450 -4.16 3.24 4.93
CA ASN A 450 -4.86 3.12 3.67
C ASN A 450 -5.72 1.85 3.69
N LEU A 451 -6.94 1.94 3.17
CA LEU A 451 -7.82 0.82 2.91
C LEU A 451 -7.95 0.65 1.39
N TYR A 452 -7.87 -0.57 0.89
CA TYR A 452 -7.92 -0.90 -0.53
C TYR A 452 -9.02 -1.92 -0.83
N ALA A 453 -10.04 -1.50 -1.57
CA ALA A 453 -11.02 -2.40 -2.12
C ALA A 453 -10.49 -2.97 -3.44
N ARG A 454 -9.70 -4.04 -3.37
CA ARG A 454 -9.14 -4.72 -4.55
C ARG A 454 -9.98 -5.93 -4.93
N LYS A 455 -9.93 -6.31 -6.20
CA LYS A 455 -10.55 -7.56 -6.69
C LYS A 455 -10.01 -8.83 -6.02
N ILE A 456 -8.79 -8.76 -5.49
CA ILE A 456 -8.17 -9.87 -4.75
C ILE A 456 -8.79 -10.09 -3.36
N TYR A 457 -9.47 -9.08 -2.80
CA TYR A 457 -10.18 -9.16 -1.52
C TYR A 457 -11.71 -9.17 -1.68
N GLY A 458 -12.23 -8.52 -2.72
CA GLY A 458 -13.66 -8.34 -2.94
C GLY A 458 -13.97 -7.83 -4.35
N ASP A 459 -14.81 -6.79 -4.46
CA ASP A 459 -15.39 -6.37 -5.74
C ASP A 459 -14.50 -5.42 -6.57
N GLY A 460 -13.43 -4.90 -5.98
CA GLY A 460 -12.59 -3.85 -6.60
C GLY A 460 -13.07 -2.42 -6.34
N SER A 461 -14.07 -2.24 -5.49
CA SER A 461 -14.61 -0.96 -5.01
C SER A 461 -15.27 -1.19 -3.65
N PHE A 462 -15.34 -0.16 -2.81
CA PHE A 462 -16.06 -0.27 -1.52
C PHE A 462 -17.56 -0.50 -1.75
N LYS A 463 -18.19 -1.35 -0.93
CA LYS A 463 -19.64 -1.60 -1.03
C LYS A 463 -20.47 -0.40 -0.55
N ALA A 464 -19.96 0.32 0.46
CA ALA A 464 -20.55 1.56 0.91
C ALA A 464 -19.86 2.76 0.27
N ASN A 465 -20.66 3.77 -0.03
CA ASN A 465 -20.15 5.04 -0.50
C ASN A 465 -19.71 5.88 0.71
N LEU A 466 -18.40 5.90 0.98
CA LEU A 466 -17.84 6.48 2.21
C LEU A 466 -17.64 8.00 2.14
N LEU A 467 -17.37 8.57 0.95
CA LEU A 467 -17.17 10.03 0.76
C LEU A 467 -18.06 10.66 -0.33
N GLY A 468 -19.11 9.96 -0.76
CA GLY A 468 -19.96 10.38 -1.88
C GLY A 468 -19.36 10.08 -3.26
N MET A 469 -18.38 9.17 -3.36
CA MET A 469 -17.64 8.82 -4.58
C MET A 469 -17.59 7.30 -4.78
N ASN A 470 -17.07 6.84 -5.92
CA ASN A 470 -16.84 5.40 -6.15
C ASN A 470 -15.35 5.09 -5.97
N GLU A 471 -14.91 4.96 -4.72
CA GLU A 471 -13.49 4.79 -4.43
C GLU A 471 -13.05 3.32 -4.45
N SER A 472 -11.88 3.08 -5.04
CA SER A 472 -11.12 1.82 -4.91
C SER A 472 -10.16 1.87 -3.71
N ALA A 473 -9.84 3.07 -3.21
CA ALA A 473 -8.98 3.28 -2.05
C ALA A 473 -9.34 4.53 -1.24
N VAL A 474 -9.30 4.41 0.09
CA VAL A 474 -9.47 5.53 1.03
C VAL A 474 -8.41 5.47 2.13
N SER A 475 -8.30 6.50 2.96
CA SER A 475 -7.45 6.48 4.14
C SER A 475 -8.25 6.69 5.42
N LEU A 476 -8.02 5.85 6.43
CA LEU A 476 -8.27 6.21 7.82
C LEU A 476 -7.16 7.17 8.26
N PHE A 477 -7.47 8.47 8.27
CA PHE A 477 -6.57 9.54 8.63
C PHE A 477 -6.61 9.83 10.14
N SER A 478 -5.45 9.72 10.78
CA SER A 478 -5.30 9.88 12.24
C SER A 478 -5.10 11.33 12.71
N GLY A 479 -5.00 12.29 11.78
CA GLY A 479 -4.71 13.71 12.06
C GLY A 479 -3.31 14.16 11.65
N GLY A 480 -2.37 13.25 11.39
CA GLY A 480 -1.00 13.63 11.06
C GLY A 480 -0.34 14.34 12.25
N GLN A 481 0.11 15.58 12.05
CA GLN A 481 0.62 16.45 13.13
C GLN A 481 -0.49 17.26 13.83
N ASP A 482 -1.73 17.17 13.36
CA ASP A 482 -2.94 17.67 14.04
C ASP A 482 -3.54 16.58 14.92
N GLU A 483 -2.76 16.17 15.92
CA GLU A 483 -3.08 15.08 16.83
C GLU A 483 -4.25 15.41 17.76
N LEU A 484 -4.41 16.70 18.09
CA LEU A 484 -5.41 17.15 19.04
C LEU A 484 -6.78 17.32 18.39
N THR A 485 -6.87 17.81 17.15
CA THR A 485 -8.18 18.17 16.58
C THR A 485 -8.59 17.33 15.38
N ILE A 486 -7.63 16.70 14.69
CA ILE A 486 -7.81 15.91 13.46
C ILE A 486 -8.67 16.62 12.37
N ALA A 487 -8.66 17.95 12.37
CA ALA A 487 -9.60 18.80 11.64
C ALA A 487 -8.92 19.75 10.65
N LYS A 488 -7.66 20.13 10.86
CA LYS A 488 -6.98 21.19 10.07
C LYS A 488 -7.00 20.94 8.57
N ASP A 489 -6.69 19.72 8.13
CA ASP A 489 -6.73 19.36 6.71
C ASP A 489 -8.15 19.45 6.13
N ALA A 490 -9.16 19.01 6.89
CA ALA A 490 -10.56 19.08 6.46
C ALA A 490 -11.08 20.52 6.40
N ILE A 491 -10.70 21.36 7.37
CA ILE A 491 -10.99 22.80 7.40
C ILE A 491 -10.40 23.47 6.16
N ILE A 492 -9.13 23.22 5.85
CA ILE A 492 -8.46 23.84 4.70
C ILE A 492 -9.04 23.33 3.38
N ALA A 493 -9.35 22.03 3.29
CA ALA A 493 -10.02 21.48 2.12
C ALA A 493 -11.40 22.12 1.88
N GLU A 494 -12.22 22.32 2.92
CA GLU A 494 -13.52 22.98 2.80
C GLU A 494 -13.39 24.46 2.44
N LEU A 495 -12.48 25.19 3.09
CA LEU A 495 -12.27 26.60 2.79
C LEU A 495 -11.85 26.81 1.34
N THR A 496 -11.06 25.90 0.78
CA THR A 496 -10.48 26.02 -0.56
C THR A 496 -11.22 25.25 -1.66
N ALA A 497 -12.38 24.66 -1.35
CA ALA A 497 -13.11 23.77 -2.26
C ALA A 497 -13.52 24.42 -3.59
N ASP A 498 -13.75 25.74 -3.61
CA ASP A 498 -14.18 26.50 -4.80
C ASP A 498 -13.02 27.08 -5.63
N LEU A 499 -11.77 26.75 -5.29
CA LEU A 499 -10.58 27.25 -5.99
C LEU A 499 -10.19 26.35 -7.17
N ASN A 500 -9.35 26.87 -8.08
CA ASN A 500 -8.99 26.18 -9.33
C ASN A 500 -7.96 25.04 -9.16
N PHE A 501 -7.88 24.42 -7.99
CA PHE A 501 -7.03 23.26 -7.70
C PHE A 501 -7.82 22.22 -6.91
N THR A 502 -7.33 20.98 -6.88
CA THR A 502 -8.02 19.91 -6.16
C THR A 502 -7.49 19.74 -4.74
N SER A 503 -8.33 19.26 -3.82
CA SER A 503 -7.89 18.83 -2.49
C SER A 503 -8.51 17.49 -2.07
N LEU A 504 -8.13 17.00 -0.90
CA LEU A 504 -8.67 15.80 -0.28
C LEU A 504 -10.11 16.04 0.18
N ARG A 505 -10.94 15.00 0.13
CA ARG A 505 -12.26 14.97 0.77
C ARG A 505 -12.15 14.25 2.10
N PHE A 506 -13.00 14.64 3.05
CA PHE A 506 -13.01 14.06 4.40
C PHE A 506 -14.43 13.73 4.85
N SER A 507 -14.58 12.59 5.53
CA SER A 507 -15.80 12.23 6.25
C SER A 507 -15.89 12.96 7.59
N LYS A 508 -17.03 12.79 8.26
CA LYS A 508 -17.15 12.93 9.72
C LYS A 508 -16.22 11.95 10.45
N PRO A 509 -15.87 12.20 11.73
CA PRO A 509 -15.02 11.29 12.49
C PRO A 509 -15.71 9.94 12.73
N TYR A 510 -14.91 8.89 12.81
CA TYR A 510 -15.26 7.52 13.18
C TYR A 510 -14.39 7.06 14.36
N TYR A 511 -14.95 6.24 15.22
CA TYR A 511 -14.13 5.41 16.11
C TYR A 511 -13.67 4.17 15.36
N VAL A 512 -12.38 3.88 15.43
CA VAL A 512 -11.78 2.69 14.82
C VAL A 512 -11.44 1.69 15.92
N PHE A 513 -11.72 0.41 15.67
CA PHE A 513 -11.29 -0.74 16.47
C PHE A 513 -10.35 -1.60 15.62
N LEU A 514 -9.21 -2.01 16.18
CA LEU A 514 -8.33 -3.02 15.57
C LEU A 514 -8.38 -4.28 16.42
N ASP A 515 -8.73 -5.40 15.82
CA ASP A 515 -8.83 -6.72 16.47
C ASP A 515 -9.59 -6.67 17.80
N GLY A 516 -10.71 -5.95 17.80
CA GLY A 516 -11.61 -5.81 18.94
C GLY A 516 -11.25 -4.73 19.95
N GLU A 517 -10.07 -4.10 19.86
CA GLU A 517 -9.65 -3.05 20.77
C GLU A 517 -9.88 -1.64 20.21
N PHE A 518 -10.47 -0.75 21.02
CA PHE A 518 -10.63 0.65 20.66
C PHE A 518 -9.28 1.25 20.28
N TRP A 519 -9.19 1.77 19.06
CA TRP A 519 -7.96 2.28 18.49
C TRP A 519 -7.88 3.80 18.47
N GLY A 520 -8.97 4.52 18.20
CA GLY A 520 -8.95 5.98 18.25
C GLY A 520 -9.97 6.63 17.33
N VAL A 521 -9.91 7.95 17.26
CA VAL A 521 -10.72 8.78 16.36
C VAL A 521 -9.99 8.97 15.04
N TYR A 522 -10.64 8.63 13.94
CA TYR A 522 -10.12 8.79 12.59
C TYR A 522 -11.14 9.54 11.73
N ARG A 523 -10.67 10.20 10.66
CA ARG A 523 -11.54 10.59 9.54
C ARG A 523 -11.22 9.71 8.35
N ILE A 524 -12.21 9.35 7.55
CA ILE A 524 -11.95 8.81 6.22
C ILE A 524 -11.53 9.99 5.33
N SER A 525 -10.44 9.85 4.60
CA SER A 525 -10.01 10.82 3.59
C SER A 525 -9.91 10.16 2.22
N SER A 526 -10.21 10.90 1.16
CA SER A 526 -9.95 10.42 -0.19
C SER A 526 -8.47 10.16 -0.40
N LYS A 527 -8.15 9.26 -1.34
CA LYS A 527 -6.81 9.12 -1.88
C LYS A 527 -6.81 9.80 -3.25
N VAL A 528 -5.85 10.70 -3.48
CA VAL A 528 -5.72 11.36 -4.80
C VAL A 528 -4.87 10.45 -5.69
N ASP A 529 -5.57 9.60 -6.43
CA ASP A 529 -5.05 8.74 -7.49
C ASP A 529 -5.77 9.05 -8.83
N LYS A 530 -5.56 8.21 -9.84
CA LYS A 530 -6.07 8.43 -11.19
C LYS A 530 -7.60 8.35 -11.22
N ASP A 531 -8.18 7.35 -10.55
CA ASP A 531 -9.62 7.17 -10.36
C ASP A 531 -10.25 8.43 -9.75
N TYR A 532 -9.62 9.00 -8.72
CA TYR A 532 -10.10 10.24 -8.09
C TYR A 532 -10.09 11.43 -9.05
N ILE A 533 -9.05 11.57 -9.88
CA ILE A 533 -8.95 12.64 -10.88
C ILE A 533 -9.98 12.43 -12.00
N GLN A 534 -10.17 11.21 -12.47
CA GLN A 534 -11.20 10.86 -13.45
C GLN A 534 -12.59 11.23 -12.93
N GLU A 535 -12.92 10.82 -11.71
CA GLU A 535 -14.25 11.07 -11.14
C GLU A 535 -14.54 12.57 -10.99
N LEU A 536 -13.52 13.36 -10.63
CA LEU A 536 -13.70 14.79 -10.39
C LEU A 536 -13.68 15.64 -11.67
N TYR A 537 -12.84 15.28 -12.64
CA TYR A 537 -12.59 16.11 -13.83
C TYR A 537 -13.09 15.50 -15.15
N GLY A 538 -13.57 14.25 -15.12
CA GLY A 538 -14.12 13.56 -16.30
C GLY A 538 -13.07 13.21 -17.36
N VAL A 539 -11.81 13.07 -16.97
CA VAL A 539 -10.69 12.68 -17.85
C VAL A 539 -10.46 11.17 -17.81
N ASP A 540 -9.83 10.61 -18.84
CA ASP A 540 -9.43 9.19 -18.89
C ASP A 540 -8.31 8.92 -17.87
N ASP A 541 -8.49 7.94 -16.98
CA ASP A 541 -7.54 7.59 -15.91
C ASP A 541 -6.23 7.04 -16.47
N ASP A 542 -6.27 6.34 -17.60
CA ASP A 542 -5.08 5.85 -18.31
C ASP A 542 -4.18 7.02 -18.76
N GLU A 543 -4.78 8.19 -19.03
CA GLU A 543 -4.09 9.41 -19.44
C GLU A 543 -3.59 10.25 -18.26
N VAL A 544 -4.02 9.99 -17.03
CA VAL A 544 -3.63 10.82 -15.87
C VAL A 544 -2.18 10.56 -15.45
N ILE A 545 -1.42 11.64 -15.34
CA ILE A 545 -0.08 11.69 -14.73
C ILE A 545 -0.17 12.50 -13.43
N ILE A 546 0.38 11.98 -12.33
CA ILE A 546 0.47 12.67 -11.04
C ILE A 546 1.94 12.77 -10.63
N ALA A 547 2.43 13.98 -10.38
CA ALA A 547 3.72 14.24 -9.76
C ALA A 547 3.52 14.71 -8.31
N LYS A 548 4.29 14.16 -7.38
CA LYS A 548 4.24 14.46 -5.93
C LYS A 548 5.65 14.66 -5.36
N ASN A 549 5.83 15.69 -4.54
CA ASN A 549 7.10 16.07 -3.91
C ASN A 549 8.28 16.15 -4.90
N LYS A 550 8.02 16.77 -6.06
CA LYS A 550 8.99 16.94 -7.16
C LYS A 550 9.46 15.63 -7.82
N LEU A 551 8.73 14.56 -7.61
CA LEU A 551 8.95 13.23 -8.16
C LEU A 551 7.66 12.79 -8.88
N LEU A 552 7.76 11.89 -9.84
CA LEU A 552 6.56 11.28 -10.37
C LEU A 552 6.02 10.28 -9.37
N ASN A 553 4.74 10.39 -9.08
CA ASN A 553 4.04 9.54 -8.13
C ASN A 553 3.62 8.23 -8.82
N LYS A 554 4.53 7.62 -9.61
CA LYS A 554 4.36 6.58 -10.65
C LYS A 554 4.18 7.16 -12.06
N GLY A 555 4.79 6.51 -13.05
CA GLY A 555 4.66 6.86 -14.46
C GLY A 555 5.59 6.04 -15.34
N SER A 556 5.23 5.86 -16.61
CA SER A 556 6.13 5.27 -17.61
C SER A 556 7.38 6.13 -17.81
N THR A 557 8.44 5.60 -18.46
CA THR A 557 9.59 6.43 -18.88
C THR A 557 9.15 7.68 -19.67
N GLY A 558 8.06 7.60 -20.43
CA GLY A 558 7.47 8.75 -21.11
C GLY A 558 6.91 9.83 -20.16
N ASP A 559 6.36 9.42 -19.00
CA ASP A 559 5.87 10.36 -17.99
C ASP A 559 7.03 11.11 -17.31
N GLU A 560 8.16 10.41 -17.09
CA GLU A 560 9.41 11.00 -16.59
C GLU A 560 9.94 12.09 -17.50
N GLU A 561 9.90 11.87 -18.81
CA GLU A 561 10.27 12.87 -19.80
C GLU A 561 9.32 14.08 -19.79
N ILE A 562 8.01 13.88 -19.62
CA ILE A 562 7.02 14.98 -19.58
C ILE A 562 7.25 15.88 -18.37
N TYR A 563 7.35 15.30 -17.16
CA TYR A 563 7.59 16.10 -15.96
C TYR A 563 9.02 16.67 -15.92
N GLY A 564 10.00 15.91 -16.42
CA GLY A 564 11.37 16.36 -16.64
C GLY A 564 11.43 17.58 -17.56
N SER A 565 10.61 17.61 -18.62
CA SER A 565 10.51 18.72 -19.57
C SER A 565 9.97 19.99 -18.91
N LEU A 566 8.94 19.90 -18.05
CA LEU A 566 8.47 21.05 -17.25
C LEU A 566 9.59 21.61 -16.36
N LYS A 567 10.26 20.76 -15.60
CA LYS A 567 11.38 21.18 -14.73
C LYS A 567 12.50 21.83 -15.51
N ASN A 568 12.91 21.21 -16.62
CA ASN A 568 13.96 21.72 -17.49
C ASN A 568 13.58 23.07 -18.10
N PHE A 569 12.33 23.21 -18.55
CA PHE A 569 11.82 24.48 -19.05
C PHE A 569 11.89 25.58 -17.97
N ILE A 570 11.34 25.34 -16.78
CA ILE A 570 11.37 26.30 -15.67
C ILE A 570 12.81 26.71 -15.33
N ASN A 571 13.76 25.77 -15.29
CA ASN A 571 15.15 26.06 -14.96
C ASN A 571 15.84 27.00 -15.96
N HIS A 572 15.44 26.99 -17.23
CA HIS A 572 16.07 27.78 -18.29
C HIS A 572 15.24 28.97 -18.78
N ALA A 573 13.96 29.03 -18.42
CA ALA A 573 13.05 30.10 -18.85
C ALA A 573 13.43 31.47 -18.28
N ASP A 574 13.21 32.50 -19.10
CA ASP A 574 13.22 33.91 -18.73
C ASP A 574 11.82 34.51 -18.84
N PHE A 575 11.08 34.49 -17.71
CA PHE A 575 9.74 35.04 -17.62
C PHE A 575 9.69 36.56 -17.60
N THR A 576 10.82 37.29 -17.58
CA THR A 576 10.78 38.75 -17.69
C THR A 576 10.38 39.22 -19.09
N THR A 577 10.41 38.32 -20.07
CA THR A 577 9.97 38.52 -21.45
C THR A 577 8.65 37.79 -21.73
N GLY A 578 7.89 38.24 -22.74
CA GLY A 578 6.59 37.63 -23.08
C GLY A 578 6.71 36.20 -23.62
N THR A 579 7.76 35.86 -24.37
CA THR A 579 7.85 34.59 -25.12
C THR A 579 7.85 33.34 -24.25
N ASP A 580 8.72 33.26 -23.24
CA ASP A 580 8.77 32.09 -22.37
C ASP A 580 7.58 32.05 -21.41
N TYR A 581 7.06 33.21 -21.02
CA TYR A 581 5.84 33.29 -20.22
C TYR A 581 4.63 32.74 -20.98
N GLU A 582 4.45 33.11 -22.26
CA GLU A 582 3.39 32.57 -23.13
C GLU A 582 3.51 31.04 -23.28
N ARG A 583 4.72 30.51 -23.49
CA ARG A 583 4.95 29.05 -23.54
C ARG A 583 4.64 28.36 -22.22
N PHE A 584 4.94 29.00 -21.09
CA PHE A 584 4.59 28.46 -19.79
C PHE A 584 3.08 28.31 -19.61
N GLN A 585 2.30 29.27 -20.14
CA GLN A 585 0.83 29.23 -20.12
C GLN A 585 0.23 28.08 -20.93
N GLU A 586 0.97 27.57 -21.92
CA GLU A 586 0.59 26.37 -22.68
C GLU A 586 0.86 25.08 -21.91
N MET A 587 1.81 25.09 -20.97
CA MET A 587 2.19 23.92 -20.15
C MET A 587 1.42 23.82 -18.84
N VAL A 588 0.97 24.95 -18.30
CA VAL A 588 0.45 25.10 -16.95
C VAL A 588 -0.89 25.83 -16.97
N ASP A 589 -1.85 25.31 -16.22
CA ASP A 589 -3.08 26.04 -15.90
C ASP A 589 -2.74 27.14 -14.89
N LEU A 590 -2.61 28.39 -15.37
CA LEU A 590 -2.22 29.52 -14.53
C LEU A 590 -3.23 29.81 -13.41
N ASP A 591 -4.52 29.57 -13.62
CA ASP A 591 -5.51 29.82 -12.57
C ASP A 591 -5.37 28.79 -11.45
N SER A 592 -5.10 27.53 -11.81
CA SER A 592 -4.75 26.49 -10.83
C SER A 592 -3.50 26.84 -10.02
N LEU A 593 -2.43 27.25 -10.70
CA LEU A 593 -1.16 27.64 -10.06
C LEU A 593 -1.36 28.83 -9.12
N ILE A 594 -2.00 29.91 -9.61
CA ILE A 594 -2.17 31.14 -8.83
C ILE A 594 -3.04 30.87 -7.61
N ASP A 595 -4.17 30.18 -7.77
CA ASP A 595 -5.06 29.85 -6.66
C ASP A 595 -4.35 28.98 -5.62
N TYR A 596 -3.61 27.96 -6.07
CA TYR A 596 -2.85 27.08 -5.16
C TYR A 596 -1.81 27.84 -4.36
N TYR A 597 -0.95 28.62 -5.02
CA TYR A 597 0.10 29.36 -4.32
C TYR A 597 -0.49 30.45 -3.42
N ALA A 598 -1.53 31.16 -3.85
CA ALA A 598 -2.20 32.16 -3.04
C ALA A 598 -2.85 31.53 -1.80
N ALA A 599 -3.53 30.38 -1.96
CA ALA A 599 -4.17 29.66 -0.88
C ALA A 599 -3.16 29.11 0.12
N ARG A 600 -2.10 28.43 -0.34
CA ARG A 600 -1.03 27.85 0.50
C ARG A 600 -0.25 28.93 1.24
N LEU A 601 0.17 29.99 0.55
CA LEU A 601 0.93 31.10 1.14
C LEU A 601 0.19 31.75 2.32
N TYR A 602 -1.15 31.78 2.26
CA TYR A 602 -1.95 32.35 3.32
C TYR A 602 -1.97 31.50 4.60
N VAL A 603 -1.97 30.16 4.49
CA VAL A 603 -2.15 29.25 5.64
C VAL A 603 -0.86 28.57 6.13
N ASP A 604 0.16 28.49 5.28
CA ASP A 604 1.36 27.69 5.54
C ASP A 604 2.32 28.35 6.54
N GLU A 605 2.88 27.55 7.44
CA GLU A 605 3.81 28.00 8.47
C GLU A 605 5.29 28.06 8.01
N GLY A 606 5.59 27.64 6.78
CA GLY A 606 6.93 27.69 6.19
C GLY A 606 7.85 26.53 6.62
N MET A 607 7.25 25.41 7.04
CA MET A 607 7.97 24.27 7.62
C MET A 607 8.25 23.12 6.67
N ASP A 608 7.54 22.98 5.54
CA ASP A 608 7.77 21.88 4.57
C ASP A 608 7.51 22.32 3.11
N TRP A 609 6.46 23.11 2.90
CA TRP A 609 6.12 23.68 1.61
C TRP A 609 6.95 24.93 1.29
N PRO A 610 7.33 25.20 0.03
CA PRO A 610 6.93 24.50 -1.21
C PRO A 610 7.91 23.39 -1.66
N ASN A 611 8.91 23.05 -0.84
CA ASN A 611 9.89 22.03 -1.25
C ASN A 611 9.35 20.61 -1.14
N LEU A 612 8.52 20.37 -0.13
CA LEU A 612 7.73 19.17 0.11
C LEU A 612 6.24 19.54 0.11
N ASN A 613 5.37 18.54 0.30
CA ASN A 613 3.91 18.65 0.29
C ASN A 613 3.38 19.37 -0.96
N THR A 614 3.96 19.04 -2.11
CA THR A 614 3.53 19.54 -3.43
C THR A 614 3.04 18.39 -4.27
N SER A 615 1.93 18.58 -4.98
CA SER A 615 1.45 17.60 -5.95
C SER A 615 0.74 18.31 -7.09
N LEU A 616 0.87 17.74 -8.28
CA LEU A 616 0.27 18.26 -9.50
C LEU A 616 -0.11 17.11 -10.43
N TRP A 617 -1.11 17.33 -11.27
CA TRP A 617 -1.58 16.36 -12.25
C TRP A 617 -1.80 16.98 -13.63
N ARG A 618 -1.84 16.15 -14.66
CA ARG A 618 -2.24 16.48 -16.04
C ARG A 618 -2.70 15.22 -16.78
N THR A 619 -3.32 15.36 -17.94
CA THR A 619 -3.39 14.28 -18.93
C THR A 619 -2.08 14.19 -19.73
N ARG A 620 -1.70 13.00 -20.17
CA ARG A 620 -0.47 12.75 -20.94
C ARG A 620 -0.52 13.48 -22.26
N GLU A 621 -1.57 13.26 -23.05
CA GLU A 621 -1.86 14.02 -24.27
C GLU A 621 -3.02 15.00 -24.09
N SER A 622 -3.11 15.94 -25.04
CA SER A 622 -4.22 16.88 -25.12
C SER A 622 -5.30 16.29 -26.01
N ASP A 623 -6.51 16.09 -25.48
CA ASP A 623 -7.70 15.74 -26.28
C ASP A 623 -8.44 16.99 -26.81
N GLY A 624 -8.04 18.19 -26.36
CA GLY A 624 -8.61 19.47 -26.75
C GLY A 624 -9.92 19.85 -26.05
N GLU A 625 -10.37 19.06 -25.07
CA GLU A 625 -11.64 19.29 -24.35
C GLU A 625 -11.43 19.45 -22.83
N GLY A 626 -12.11 20.43 -22.24
CA GLY A 626 -12.19 20.59 -20.77
C GLY A 626 -10.84 20.53 -20.05
N TYR A 627 -10.71 19.56 -19.13
CA TYR A 627 -9.52 19.32 -18.33
C TYR A 627 -8.53 18.31 -18.96
N GLY A 628 -8.87 17.72 -20.11
CA GLY A 628 -8.02 16.81 -20.89
C GLY A 628 -6.98 17.52 -21.76
N ASP A 629 -6.72 18.79 -21.48
CA ASP A 629 -5.91 19.68 -22.30
C ASP A 629 -4.38 19.51 -22.18
N GLY A 630 -3.92 18.59 -21.33
CA GLY A 630 -2.50 18.35 -21.08
C GLY A 630 -1.78 19.40 -20.23
N ARG A 631 -2.51 20.32 -19.58
CA ARG A 631 -1.90 21.34 -18.69
C ARG A 631 -1.76 20.84 -17.26
N TRP A 632 -0.66 21.22 -16.62
CA TRP A 632 -0.41 20.92 -15.21
C TRP A 632 -1.29 21.73 -14.26
N ARG A 633 -1.89 21.05 -13.29
CA ARG A 633 -2.80 21.58 -12.25
C ARG A 633 -2.39 21.08 -10.86
N TRP A 634 -2.64 21.87 -9.82
CA TRP A 634 -2.16 21.56 -8.47
C TRP A 634 -3.16 20.73 -7.66
N ILE A 635 -2.60 20.01 -6.68
CA ILE A 635 -3.32 19.22 -5.67
C ILE A 635 -2.82 19.69 -4.30
N ASN A 636 -3.74 20.16 -3.46
CA ASN A 636 -3.49 20.56 -2.08
C ASN A 636 -3.72 19.40 -1.11
N PHE A 637 -2.72 19.11 -0.28
CA PHE A 637 -2.78 18.09 0.76
C PHE A 637 -1.75 18.41 1.87
N ASP A 638 -1.87 17.72 3.00
CA ASP A 638 -0.91 17.76 4.11
C ASP A 638 -0.73 19.17 4.69
N ASN A 639 -1.82 19.71 5.23
CA ASN A 639 -1.90 21.01 5.89
C ASN A 639 -2.07 20.89 7.41
N ASN A 640 -1.95 19.68 7.98
CA ASN A 640 -2.20 19.42 9.39
C ASN A 640 -1.18 20.04 10.36
N SER A 641 -0.01 20.49 9.89
CA SER A 641 0.91 21.32 10.69
C SER A 641 0.55 22.81 10.70
N ASN A 642 -0.26 23.27 9.75
CA ASN A 642 -0.47 24.70 9.48
C ASN A 642 -1.44 25.38 10.47
N ILE A 643 -1.70 26.68 10.22
CA ILE A 643 -2.71 27.52 10.90
C ILE A 643 -2.61 27.59 12.44
N SER A 644 -1.40 27.44 12.98
CA SER A 644 -1.10 27.76 14.38
C SER A 644 -0.90 29.26 14.55
N TYR A 645 -1.44 29.86 15.62
CA TYR A 645 -1.25 31.28 15.88
C TYR A 645 0.23 31.69 16.00
N ASP A 646 1.10 30.78 16.45
CA ASP A 646 2.54 31.05 16.55
C ASP A 646 3.21 31.34 15.19
N SER A 647 2.60 30.90 14.09
CA SER A 647 3.07 31.15 12.71
C SER A 647 2.32 32.28 12.00
N VAL A 648 1.42 33.01 12.69
CA VAL A 648 0.56 34.03 12.07
C VAL A 648 1.35 35.14 11.35
N SER A 649 2.55 35.47 11.86
CA SER A 649 3.41 36.52 11.32
C SER A 649 4.45 36.02 10.31
N THR A 650 4.51 34.71 10.03
CA THR A 650 5.50 34.13 9.12
C THR A 650 5.38 34.73 7.73
N ASN A 651 6.46 35.33 7.21
CA ASN A 651 6.52 35.79 5.83
C ASN A 651 6.78 34.61 4.88
N THR A 652 5.72 33.85 4.62
CA THR A 652 5.80 32.64 3.79
C THR A 652 6.25 32.96 2.37
N LEU A 653 5.94 34.16 1.84
CA LEU A 653 6.42 34.58 0.53
C LEU A 653 7.95 34.70 0.48
N ASP A 654 8.57 35.27 1.52
CA ASP A 654 10.03 35.38 1.59
C ASP A 654 10.69 34.00 1.60
N ILE A 655 10.10 33.03 2.31
CA ILE A 655 10.58 31.64 2.32
C ILE A 655 10.52 31.03 0.91
N ILE A 656 9.44 31.28 0.15
CA ILE A 656 9.32 30.82 -1.24
C ILE A 656 10.40 31.48 -2.13
N LEU A 657 10.55 32.81 -2.04
CA LEU A 657 11.35 33.59 -2.97
C LEU A 657 12.85 33.61 -2.64
N ASN A 658 13.23 33.37 -1.39
CA ASN A 658 14.62 33.46 -0.94
C ASN A 658 15.12 32.19 -0.25
N GLY A 659 14.23 31.23 0.04
CA GLY A 659 14.54 30.04 0.81
C GLY A 659 14.60 30.31 2.32
N SER A 660 14.99 29.29 3.08
CA SER A 660 15.20 29.38 4.52
C SER A 660 16.41 28.55 4.93
N LYS A 661 16.70 28.47 6.23
CA LYS A 661 17.71 27.52 6.76
C LYS A 661 17.41 26.05 6.40
N HIS A 662 16.14 25.73 6.16
CA HIS A 662 15.64 24.38 5.95
C HIS A 662 15.26 24.12 4.49
N PHE A 663 15.00 25.16 3.71
CA PHE A 663 14.46 25.04 2.36
C PHE A 663 15.21 25.86 1.32
N LYS A 664 15.25 25.32 0.10
CA LYS A 664 15.69 26.04 -1.08
C LYS A 664 14.54 26.89 -1.62
N ARG A 665 14.90 28.04 -2.18
CA ARG A 665 14.01 28.88 -2.98
C ARG A 665 13.22 28.06 -4.01
N ASP A 666 11.96 28.43 -4.21
CA ASP A 666 11.14 27.95 -5.32
C ASP A 666 11.49 28.74 -6.60
N GLU A 667 12.24 28.10 -7.50
CA GLU A 667 12.69 28.74 -8.74
C GLU A 667 11.55 29.17 -9.67
N MET A 668 10.43 28.43 -9.67
CA MET A 668 9.29 28.74 -10.53
C MET A 668 8.64 30.05 -10.09
N MET A 669 8.27 30.15 -8.81
CA MET A 669 7.67 31.36 -8.26
C MET A 669 8.65 32.53 -8.26
N TYR A 670 9.93 32.31 -7.93
CA TYR A 670 10.94 33.36 -7.98
C TYR A 670 11.05 34.01 -9.37
N LYS A 671 11.02 33.21 -10.44
CA LYS A 671 11.07 33.72 -11.80
C LYS A 671 9.75 34.36 -12.24
N LEU A 672 8.62 33.73 -11.92
CA LEU A 672 7.29 34.26 -12.28
C LEU A 672 7.03 35.62 -11.63
N MET A 673 7.45 35.81 -10.38
CA MET A 673 7.32 37.08 -9.66
C MET A 673 8.20 38.22 -10.23
N GLN A 674 9.09 37.94 -11.19
CA GLN A 674 9.80 38.99 -11.93
C GLN A 674 9.03 39.47 -13.17
N ASN A 675 8.01 38.72 -13.61
CA ASN A 675 7.09 39.13 -14.66
C ASN A 675 6.03 40.08 -14.09
N LYS A 676 5.93 41.29 -14.65
CA LYS A 676 5.01 42.33 -14.14
C LYS A 676 3.53 41.96 -14.30
N ASP A 677 3.17 41.28 -15.38
CA ASP A 677 1.79 40.90 -15.66
C ASP A 677 1.37 39.75 -14.74
N PHE A 678 2.25 38.77 -14.52
CA PHE A 678 2.05 37.72 -13.53
C PHE A 678 1.94 38.30 -12.12
N CYS A 679 2.87 39.16 -11.69
CA CYS A 679 2.85 39.77 -10.36
C CYS A 679 1.54 40.53 -10.08
N LYS A 680 1.06 41.29 -11.07
CA LYS A 680 -0.22 41.99 -10.97
C LYS A 680 -1.38 41.00 -10.84
N ARG A 681 -1.46 39.99 -11.72
CA ARG A 681 -2.52 38.96 -11.68
C ARG A 681 -2.51 38.17 -10.37
N PHE A 682 -1.33 37.77 -9.90
CA PHE A 682 -1.14 37.05 -8.65
C PHE A 682 -1.59 37.90 -7.46
N TYR A 683 -1.17 39.17 -7.39
CA TYR A 683 -1.59 40.07 -6.30
C TYR A 683 -3.10 40.30 -6.27
N GLU A 684 -3.71 40.59 -7.42
CA GLU A 684 -5.16 40.81 -7.52
C GLU A 684 -5.93 39.56 -7.09
N ARG A 685 -5.52 38.37 -7.54
CA ARG A 685 -6.16 37.11 -7.15
C ARG A 685 -5.88 36.74 -5.69
N PHE A 686 -4.68 37.01 -5.18
CA PHE A 686 -4.34 36.80 -3.78
C PHE A 686 -5.21 37.65 -2.85
N LEU A 687 -5.50 38.91 -3.21
CA LEU A 687 -6.42 39.74 -2.44
C LEU A 687 -7.84 39.18 -2.43
N VAL A 688 -8.33 38.62 -3.54
CA VAL A 688 -9.64 37.96 -3.58
C VAL A 688 -9.66 36.77 -2.62
N ILE A 689 -8.66 35.88 -2.71
CA ILE A 689 -8.57 34.70 -1.82
C ILE A 689 -8.43 35.13 -0.34
N ALA A 690 -7.61 36.13 -0.05
CA ALA A 690 -7.40 36.63 1.31
C ALA A 690 -8.67 37.25 1.93
N ASN A 691 -9.52 37.91 1.13
CA ASN A 691 -10.70 38.64 1.62
C ASN A 691 -12.02 37.87 1.47
N GLU A 692 -12.09 36.85 0.61
CA GLU A 692 -13.30 36.06 0.38
C GLU A 692 -13.13 34.63 0.92
N THR A 693 -12.11 33.91 0.43
CA THR A 693 -11.84 32.54 0.88
C THR A 693 -11.45 32.50 2.36
N TYR A 694 -10.57 33.41 2.77
CA TYR A 694 -10.07 33.48 4.15
C TYR A 694 -10.64 34.65 4.94
N ASP A 695 -11.85 35.09 4.59
CA ASP A 695 -12.61 36.00 5.44
C ASP A 695 -12.69 35.43 6.88
N PRO A 696 -12.35 36.21 7.92
CA PRO A 696 -12.31 35.68 9.28
C PRO A 696 -13.65 35.12 9.78
N GLU A 697 -14.79 35.69 9.39
CA GLU A 697 -16.10 35.18 9.83
C GLU A 697 -16.36 33.80 9.21
N ARG A 698 -16.14 33.68 7.89
CA ARG A 698 -16.22 32.38 7.19
C ARG A 698 -15.27 31.34 7.78
N CYS A 699 -14.01 31.71 8.04
CA CYS A 699 -13.03 30.80 8.62
C CYS A 699 -13.46 30.31 10.00
N ILE A 700 -13.95 31.20 10.86
CA ILE A 700 -14.43 30.85 12.20
C ILE A 700 -15.65 29.93 12.12
N GLU A 701 -16.59 30.18 11.21
CA GLU A 701 -17.75 29.30 10.99
C GLU A 701 -17.34 27.88 10.60
N VAL A 702 -16.39 27.74 9.67
CA VAL A 702 -15.88 26.42 9.25
C VAL A 702 -15.10 25.74 10.39
N ILE A 703 -14.27 26.48 11.13
CA ILE A 703 -13.55 25.95 12.30
C ILE A 703 -14.55 25.45 13.36
N ASP A 704 -15.58 26.23 13.68
CA ASP A 704 -16.58 25.86 14.69
C ASP A 704 -17.41 24.66 14.25
N LYS A 705 -17.74 24.55 12.96
CA LYS A 705 -18.39 23.36 12.38
C LYS A 705 -17.56 22.10 12.63
N TYR A 706 -16.29 22.09 12.21
CA TYR A 706 -15.42 20.92 12.39
C TYR A 706 -15.08 20.65 13.86
N ALA A 707 -14.95 21.69 14.67
CA ALA A 707 -14.77 21.54 16.10
C ALA A 707 -15.99 20.87 16.75
N ALA A 708 -17.20 21.25 16.38
CA ALA A 708 -18.44 20.65 16.88
C ALA A 708 -18.56 19.16 16.50
N GLU A 709 -18.07 18.78 15.32
CA GLU A 709 -18.05 17.37 14.87
C GLU A 709 -17.08 16.50 15.69
N THR A 710 -15.91 17.01 16.08
CA THR A 710 -14.85 16.17 16.68
C THR A 710 -14.82 16.23 18.22
N ARG A 711 -15.14 17.39 18.81
CA ARG A 711 -14.88 17.73 20.23
C ARG A 711 -15.34 16.68 21.25
N LYS A 712 -16.55 16.13 21.07
CA LYS A 712 -17.13 15.15 22.00
C LYS A 712 -16.31 13.86 22.06
N TYR A 713 -15.63 13.51 20.97
CA TYR A 713 -15.06 12.18 20.76
C TYR A 713 -13.59 12.09 21.13
N MET A 714 -12.86 13.21 21.10
CA MET A 714 -11.40 13.23 21.30
C MET A 714 -10.94 12.84 22.70
N ASN A 715 -11.76 13.00 23.74
CA ASN A 715 -11.36 12.62 25.09
C ASN A 715 -10.96 11.14 25.21
N LYS A 716 -11.65 10.23 24.50
CA LYS A 716 -11.26 8.80 24.46
C LYS A 716 -9.92 8.59 23.74
N ASP A 717 -9.65 9.39 22.72
CA ASP A 717 -8.39 9.36 21.99
C ASP A 717 -7.23 9.82 22.90
N TYR A 718 -7.45 10.90 23.65
CA TYR A 718 -6.47 11.43 24.60
C TYR A 718 -6.15 10.45 25.72
N GLU A 719 -7.17 9.88 26.35
CA GLU A 719 -7.01 8.87 27.39
C GLU A 719 -6.19 7.68 26.90
N ARG A 720 -6.36 7.28 25.63
CA ARG A 720 -5.65 6.15 25.05
C ARG A 720 -4.17 6.45 24.78
N PHE A 721 -3.88 7.56 24.10
CA PHE A 721 -2.55 7.81 23.53
C PHE A 721 -1.69 8.78 24.32
N TYR A 722 -2.28 9.56 25.21
CA TYR A 722 -1.60 10.65 25.92
C TYR A 722 -1.90 10.65 27.44
N GLY A 723 -2.75 9.73 27.91
CA GLY A 723 -3.12 9.60 29.31
C GLY A 723 -3.84 10.85 29.81
N THR A 724 -3.22 11.56 30.75
CA THR A 724 -3.77 12.83 31.30
C THR A 724 -3.03 14.07 30.79
N ARG A 725 -2.18 13.95 29.77
CA ARG A 725 -1.39 15.08 29.24
C ARG A 725 -2.24 16.04 28.41
N TYR A 726 -3.26 15.51 27.73
CA TYR A 726 -4.23 16.28 26.95
C TYR A 726 -5.64 15.97 27.40
N ASP A 727 -6.51 16.95 27.18
CA ASP A 727 -7.90 16.96 27.60
C ASP A 727 -8.72 17.90 26.71
N SER A 728 -9.97 18.12 27.09
CA SER A 728 -10.85 19.04 26.36
C SER A 728 -10.33 20.49 26.36
N GLU A 729 -9.61 20.96 27.38
CA GLU A 729 -9.04 22.31 27.39
C GLU A 729 -7.91 22.43 26.35
N SER A 730 -7.10 21.37 26.21
CA SER A 730 -6.08 21.28 25.17
C SER A 730 -6.68 21.40 23.76
N PHE A 731 -7.80 20.72 23.51
CA PHE A 731 -8.57 20.86 22.26
C PHE A 731 -9.04 22.30 22.03
N GLU A 732 -9.64 22.94 23.04
CA GLU A 732 -10.13 24.32 22.90
C GLU A 732 -9.01 25.31 22.61
N ASN A 733 -7.84 25.13 23.23
CA ASN A 733 -6.70 26.00 23.00
C ASN A 733 -6.23 25.96 21.54
N ASP A 734 -6.21 24.78 20.93
CA ASP A 734 -5.87 24.62 19.51
C ASP A 734 -6.94 25.24 18.59
N ILE A 735 -8.23 25.05 18.89
CA ILE A 735 -9.33 25.70 18.14
C ILE A 735 -9.20 27.23 18.21
N GLU A 736 -8.98 27.79 19.39
CA GLU A 736 -8.82 29.24 19.57
C GLU A 736 -7.53 29.76 18.92
N SER A 737 -6.46 28.95 18.88
CA SER A 737 -5.24 29.26 18.13
C SER A 737 -5.53 29.43 16.63
N MET A 738 -6.28 28.49 16.03
CA MET A 738 -6.68 28.56 14.62
C MET A 738 -7.54 29.79 14.31
N LYS A 739 -8.51 30.11 15.18
CA LYS A 739 -9.35 31.31 15.00
C LYS A 739 -8.53 32.59 15.04
N LYS A 740 -7.62 32.72 16.02
CA LYS A 740 -6.72 33.87 16.14
C LYS A 740 -5.81 34.01 14.93
N TYR A 741 -5.34 32.90 14.37
CA TYR A 741 -4.56 32.91 13.14
C TYR A 741 -5.31 33.65 12.02
N PHE A 742 -6.53 33.23 11.69
CA PHE A 742 -7.29 33.86 10.60
C PHE A 742 -7.71 35.31 10.88
N MET A 743 -7.98 35.66 12.14
CA MET A 743 -8.29 37.06 12.51
C MET A 743 -7.12 38.04 12.29
N GLU A 744 -5.88 37.56 12.31
CA GLU A 744 -4.70 38.42 12.26
C GLU A 744 -3.83 38.23 11.01
N ARG A 745 -3.90 37.07 10.35
CA ARG A 745 -3.01 36.70 9.25
C ARG A 745 -2.92 37.75 8.15
N SER A 746 -4.06 38.30 7.73
CA SER A 746 -4.15 39.33 6.68
C SER A 746 -3.27 40.56 6.96
N LYS A 747 -3.13 40.96 8.24
CA LYS A 747 -2.32 42.12 8.66
C LYS A 747 -0.83 41.92 8.38
N TYR A 748 -0.37 40.67 8.38
CA TYR A 748 1.03 40.31 8.17
C TYR A 748 1.32 39.98 6.72
N ILE A 749 0.53 39.11 6.11
CA ILE A 749 0.90 38.53 4.81
C ILE A 749 0.55 39.43 3.61
N ILE A 750 -0.54 40.22 3.68
CA ILE A 750 -0.95 41.10 2.58
C ILE A 750 0.11 42.17 2.27
N PRO A 751 0.69 42.89 3.27
CA PRO A 751 1.77 43.83 3.02
C PRO A 751 2.98 43.18 2.34
N CYS A 752 3.36 41.96 2.73
CA CYS A 752 4.49 41.24 2.12
C CYS A 752 4.25 40.94 0.64
N VAL A 753 3.06 40.44 0.27
CA VAL A 753 2.73 40.17 -1.14
C VAL A 753 2.64 41.46 -1.94
N LYS A 754 2.04 42.51 -1.37
CA LYS A 754 1.95 43.83 -2.00
C LYS A 754 3.32 44.40 -2.34
N GLU A 755 4.24 44.39 -1.38
CA GLU A 755 5.61 44.88 -1.55
C GLU A 755 6.36 44.08 -2.63
N ALA A 756 6.28 42.75 -2.58
CA ALA A 756 6.95 41.88 -3.56
C ALA A 756 6.44 42.08 -5.00
N CYS A 757 5.14 42.36 -5.18
CA CYS A 757 4.55 42.65 -6.49
C CYS A 757 4.71 44.12 -6.94
N GLY A 758 5.30 44.99 -6.11
CA GLY A 758 5.48 46.42 -6.38
C GLY A 758 4.17 47.21 -6.53
N GLN A 759 3.13 46.86 -5.75
CA GLN A 759 1.78 47.46 -5.79
C GLN A 759 1.51 48.47 -4.68
#